data_AF-A0A9E8SC95-F1
#
_entry.id   AF-A0A9E8SC95-F1
#
_cell.length_a   1.000
_cell.length_b   1.000
_cell.length_c   1.000
_cell.angle_alpha   90.00
_cell.angle_beta   90.00
_cell.angle_gamma   90.00
#
_symmetry.space_group_name_H-M   'P 1'
#
loop_
_entity.id
_entity.type
_entity.pdbx_description
1 polymer ?
#
loop_
_entity_poly.entity_id
_entity_poly.type
_entity_poly.pdbx_seq_one_letter_code
_entity_poly.pdbx_strand_id
1 'polypeptide(L)'
;MLDTPAQPRRGRRRRWASLVATAALALAAPLTLAAPAAAAPPEVGALTLTAPSTATVGDVVEVAIDATAAVDLFAYSLTLDYDPALLLLDTRSLVTPEGGFGALSAEAGAITITGTRLGTSPGLVGPQTLAVLRFTALTAGSTSFALTSAELVSTTSEAASPALPAAAAIEVEAAPGVTPTPTDPPAPAPAPGTGTGSGAAPAGGSQSGGGSLSATGPDTAMTTTLGALALASIIAGAVLVAGRRRRLAATVEGAEGASGASRTALRSTAALAIGAVATAGAVVSMPAPAEAAVVPAPFLMPFYTELDLTGDARVDAADLTEAVGLVGLTDGDAGWLDAALLDGDVDGAITLLDLAALSQRIIYDDGPFELVEATAIDMQAAMNAGVVTSVGITEQYLARITAYDRTLVDMATGGRALNSIITVGGETALAAAAEADAIRAEQGMISPLLGIPVAVKDNYNTVDMVTTAGCGCWDDNQTTTDATMVAGLRDAGAIVLAKASLDEFAFGFSSEFSSFQSAGTSTLVASPYLTAFTAGGSSGGTGAAIAANLAGIGFGTDTGGSIRVPATYNQLVGVRPTVGLASRAGIIPLALSQDTGGPITRTVLDAAIAMDAVVGVDPLDPVTSRQEGLVPTSYTSYLDPEALDGARIGFVASMVGTNPTTVRLWAEARAQLEAMGATVVEVPGSTEFSAVLAEPSGSTNEFQHDLDAYIADHLDPDVAARSLQGILDSGRYVPSRQNTYISRAAVTEETYQAWAGPEGTHTIALATGKQTVTGMLDGNDLDALIYPSGTPYGTQGTNMRLSPNSGMPAVTVPMGQASSTEARAGAGVNLEFLGRDFDEGALLGLAYAFEQATQHRVAPPLYGPLPE
;
A
#
# COMPACT_ATOMS: atom_id res chain seq x y z
N MET A 1 -19.11 -14.46 -55.26
CA MET A 1 -20.35 -13.70 -55.52
C MET A 1 -21.25 -13.94 -54.32
N LEU A 2 -21.19 -13.05 -53.32
CA LEU A 2 -22.25 -12.06 -52.94
C LEU A 2 -23.52 -12.79 -52.44
N ASP A 3 -24.11 -12.60 -51.25
CA ASP A 3 -24.08 -11.52 -50.25
C ASP A 3 -24.50 -12.05 -48.85
N THR A 4 -24.05 -11.37 -47.79
CA THR A 4 -24.56 -11.33 -46.40
C THR A 4 -25.97 -10.68 -46.29
N PRO A 5 -26.58 -10.45 -45.09
CA PRO A 5 -26.51 -11.08 -43.76
C PRO A 5 -27.92 -11.32 -43.12
N ALA A 6 -28.02 -12.04 -41.98
CA ALA A 6 -29.09 -11.82 -40.98
C ALA A 6 -28.82 -12.54 -39.64
N GLN A 7 -28.83 -11.79 -38.53
CA GLN A 7 -29.11 -12.31 -37.19
C GLN A 7 -30.54 -12.90 -37.11
N PRO A 8 -30.87 -13.75 -36.10
CA PRO A 8 -31.61 -13.22 -34.94
C PRO A 8 -31.45 -13.94 -33.57
N ARG A 9 -31.52 -13.11 -32.52
CA ARG A 9 -32.36 -13.20 -31.29
C ARG A 9 -32.20 -14.34 -30.26
N ARG A 10 -31.91 -13.87 -29.04
CA ARG A 10 -32.15 -14.43 -27.69
C ARG A 10 -33.53 -15.10 -27.54
N GLY A 11 -33.55 -16.28 -26.89
CA GLY A 11 -34.76 -17.02 -26.53
C GLY A 11 -34.68 -17.61 -25.12
N ARG A 12 -35.54 -17.09 -24.22
CA ARG A 12 -35.89 -17.62 -22.90
C ARG A 12 -36.19 -19.12 -22.91
N ARG A 13 -35.78 -19.84 -21.85
CA ARG A 13 -36.49 -21.04 -21.38
C ARG A 13 -36.71 -20.99 -19.87
N ARG A 14 -37.98 -20.98 -19.47
CA ARG A 14 -38.46 -21.33 -18.12
C ARG A 14 -39.11 -22.72 -18.17
N ARG A 15 -39.16 -23.34 -16.99
CA ARG A 15 -40.14 -24.31 -16.44
C ARG A 15 -39.86 -25.81 -16.59
N TRP A 16 -39.60 -26.43 -15.44
CA TRP A 16 -40.27 -27.60 -14.83
C TRP A 16 -40.03 -27.47 -13.30
N ALA A 17 -40.88 -27.80 -12.33
CA ALA A 17 -42.30 -28.05 -12.18
C ALA A 17 -42.58 -28.03 -10.66
N SER A 18 -43.76 -27.56 -10.22
CA SER A 18 -44.24 -27.61 -8.84
C SER A 18 -45.06 -28.88 -8.58
N LEU A 19 -45.05 -29.44 -7.35
CA LEU A 19 -46.26 -29.84 -6.59
C LEU A 19 -45.96 -30.57 -5.25
N VAL A 20 -46.94 -30.46 -4.34
CA VAL A 20 -47.16 -31.15 -3.04
C VAL A 20 -46.54 -30.43 -1.81
N ALA A 21 -47.25 -29.99 -0.78
CA ALA A 21 -48.67 -30.01 -0.44
C ALA A 21 -49.01 -28.96 0.64
N THR A 22 -50.24 -28.47 0.57
CA THR A 22 -50.95 -27.68 1.57
C THR A 22 -51.72 -28.62 2.49
N ALA A 23 -51.55 -28.51 3.82
CA ALA A 23 -52.60 -28.80 4.82
C ALA A 23 -52.10 -28.51 6.25
N ALA A 24 -52.57 -27.42 6.87
CA ALA A 24 -53.18 -27.39 8.21
C ALA A 24 -53.29 -25.94 8.70
N LEU A 25 -54.53 -25.46 8.79
CA LEU A 25 -54.93 -24.21 9.42
C LEU A 25 -55.15 -24.43 10.93
N ALA A 26 -54.93 -23.36 11.70
CA ALA A 26 -55.55 -23.03 12.99
C ALA A 26 -55.00 -23.66 14.29
N LEU A 27 -54.20 -22.89 15.04
CA LEU A 27 -54.37 -22.59 16.48
C LEU A 27 -53.16 -21.78 17.01
N ALA A 28 -53.26 -20.45 17.05
CA ALA A 28 -52.52 -19.61 18.00
C ALA A 28 -53.16 -18.22 18.06
N ALA A 29 -53.58 -17.82 19.26
CA ALA A 29 -54.13 -16.51 19.60
C ALA A 29 -53.09 -15.39 19.38
N PRO A 30 -53.50 -14.11 19.22
CA PRO A 30 -52.55 -13.02 19.08
C PRO A 30 -51.85 -12.77 20.41
N LEU A 31 -50.59 -13.20 20.51
CA LEU A 31 -49.67 -12.61 21.47
C LEU A 31 -49.27 -11.24 20.91
N THR A 32 -49.97 -10.20 21.36
CA THR A 32 -49.43 -8.83 21.32
C THR A 32 -48.21 -8.80 22.25
N LEU A 33 -47.05 -9.20 21.75
CA LEU A 33 -45.80 -8.76 22.34
C LEU A 33 -45.72 -7.26 22.06
N ALA A 34 -45.90 -6.47 23.12
CA ALA A 34 -45.51 -5.08 23.11
C ALA A 34 -44.08 -5.01 22.56
N ALA A 35 -43.87 -4.23 21.51
CA ALA A 35 -42.53 -3.83 21.12
C ALA A 35 -41.83 -3.32 22.39
N PRO A 36 -40.61 -3.79 22.71
CA PRO A 36 -39.84 -3.12 23.74
C PRO A 36 -39.78 -1.66 23.34
N ALA A 37 -40.14 -0.77 24.28
CA ALA A 37 -40.01 0.66 24.07
C ALA A 37 -38.61 0.94 23.51
N ALA A 38 -38.51 1.78 22.47
CA ALA A 38 -37.23 2.29 22.00
C ALA A 38 -36.41 2.69 23.23
N ALA A 39 -35.29 1.99 23.45
CA ALA A 39 -34.41 2.30 24.56
C ALA A 39 -33.91 3.73 24.36
N ALA A 40 -33.86 4.48 25.46
CA ALA A 40 -33.37 5.85 25.44
C ALA A 40 -31.93 5.93 24.90
N PRO A 41 -31.53 7.06 24.28
CA PRO A 41 -30.16 7.29 23.82
C PRO A 41 -29.14 7.07 24.96
N PRO A 42 -27.85 6.83 24.66
CA PRO A 42 -26.84 6.52 25.67
C PRO A 42 -26.75 7.69 26.64
N GLU A 43 -27.07 7.45 27.92
CA GLU A 43 -26.88 8.44 28.97
C GLU A 43 -25.38 8.50 29.30
N VAL A 44 -24.66 9.37 28.59
CA VAL A 44 -23.35 9.83 29.06
C VAL A 44 -23.58 10.95 30.06
N GLY A 45 -23.23 10.72 31.33
CA GLY A 45 -23.59 11.59 32.46
C GLY A 45 -23.16 13.05 32.33
N ALA A 46 -22.07 13.31 31.60
CA ALA A 46 -21.56 14.59 31.09
C ALA A 46 -20.11 14.38 30.61
N LEU A 47 -19.68 15.15 29.62
CA LEU A 47 -18.25 15.32 29.33
C LEU A 47 -17.66 16.38 30.26
N THR A 48 -16.43 16.17 30.71
CA THR A 48 -15.64 17.15 31.45
C THR A 48 -14.31 17.37 30.74
N LEU A 49 -13.90 18.63 30.67
CA LEU A 49 -12.61 19.05 30.14
C LEU A 49 -11.77 19.60 31.29
N THR A 50 -10.62 18.98 31.53
CA THR A 50 -9.74 19.34 32.64
C THR A 50 -8.38 19.73 32.11
N ALA A 51 -7.88 20.88 32.56
CA ALA A 51 -6.52 21.35 32.33
C ALA A 51 -6.00 21.99 33.62
N PRO A 52 -4.67 22.07 33.85
CA PRO A 52 -4.13 22.82 34.98
C PRO A 52 -4.49 24.31 34.86
N SER A 53 -4.73 24.97 35.99
CA SER A 53 -5.05 26.41 36.01
C SER A 53 -3.84 27.29 35.72
N THR A 54 -2.63 26.77 35.93
CA THR A 54 -1.37 27.50 35.75
C THR A 54 -0.28 26.59 35.20
N ALA A 55 0.58 27.11 34.34
CA ALA A 55 1.82 26.46 33.90
C ALA A 55 2.93 27.50 33.71
N THR A 56 4.19 27.08 33.67
CA THR A 56 5.33 27.95 33.34
C THR A 56 5.72 27.76 31.89
N VAL A 57 6.25 28.78 31.21
CA VAL A 57 6.88 28.60 29.88
C VAL A 57 7.92 27.46 29.94
N GLY A 58 7.77 26.48 29.05
CA GLY A 58 8.55 25.25 28.99
C GLY A 58 7.91 24.04 29.68
N ASP A 59 6.89 24.24 30.53
CA ASP A 59 6.19 23.15 31.20
C ASP A 59 5.30 22.36 30.23
N VAL A 60 5.08 21.09 30.57
CA VAL A 60 4.11 20.23 29.91
C VAL A 60 2.73 20.42 30.57
N VAL A 61 1.75 20.79 29.75
CA VAL A 61 0.34 20.97 30.10
C VAL A 61 -0.44 19.75 29.63
N GLU A 62 -0.99 18.99 30.56
CA GLU A 62 -1.89 17.86 30.27
C GLU A 62 -3.35 18.32 30.26
N VAL A 63 -4.07 17.97 29.18
CA VAL A 63 -5.50 18.23 29.01
C VAL A 63 -6.23 16.91 28.88
N ALA A 64 -7.16 16.65 29.78
CA ALA A 64 -7.97 15.43 29.81
C ALA A 64 -9.42 15.72 29.44
N ILE A 65 -9.99 14.86 28.59
CA ILE A 65 -11.41 14.85 28.29
C ILE A 65 -11.99 13.56 28.88
N ASP A 66 -12.85 13.70 29.89
CA ASP A 66 -13.45 12.56 30.59
C ASP A 66 -14.96 12.50 30.33
N ALA A 67 -15.49 11.28 30.28
CA ALA A 67 -16.91 11.01 30.37
C ALA A 67 -17.23 10.51 31.78
N THR A 68 -18.12 11.20 32.49
CA THR A 68 -18.38 10.95 33.92
C THR A 68 -19.21 9.70 34.22
N ALA A 69 -19.96 9.20 33.24
CA ALA A 69 -20.66 7.93 33.29
C ALA A 69 -21.06 7.54 31.88
N ALA A 70 -20.24 6.77 31.17
CA ALA A 70 -20.64 6.20 29.90
C ALA A 70 -21.48 4.95 30.13
N VAL A 71 -22.51 4.78 29.30
CA VAL A 71 -23.22 3.51 29.19
C VAL A 71 -23.05 3.08 27.74
N ASP A 72 -22.31 2.00 27.53
CA ASP A 72 -22.22 1.35 26.23
C ASP A 72 -21.56 2.20 25.13
N LEU A 73 -20.58 3.07 25.48
CA LEU A 73 -19.89 3.93 24.49
C LEU A 73 -18.97 3.11 23.57
N PHE A 74 -19.19 3.18 22.26
CA PHE A 74 -18.53 2.41 21.22
C PHE A 74 -17.52 3.22 20.40
N ALA A 75 -17.91 4.43 19.98
CA ALA A 75 -17.05 5.35 19.26
C ALA A 75 -17.27 6.78 19.73
N TYR A 76 -16.28 7.64 19.51
CA TYR A 76 -16.41 9.07 19.75
C TYR A 76 -15.57 9.88 18.77
N SER A 77 -16.03 11.09 18.48
CA SER A 77 -15.32 12.13 17.75
C SER A 77 -15.39 13.43 18.56
N LEU A 78 -14.24 13.98 18.92
CA LEU A 78 -14.10 15.14 19.79
C LEU A 78 -13.25 16.19 19.07
N THR A 79 -13.67 17.45 19.04
CA THR A 79 -12.82 18.53 18.51
C THR A 79 -12.47 19.49 19.64
N LEU A 80 -11.17 19.67 19.89
CA LEU A 80 -10.61 20.53 20.92
C LEU A 80 -9.86 21.71 20.29
N ASP A 81 -10.31 22.92 20.58
CA ASP A 81 -9.62 24.15 20.21
C ASP A 81 -8.59 24.54 21.28
N TYR A 82 -7.46 25.10 20.84
CA TYR A 82 -6.40 25.63 21.68
C TYR A 82 -5.69 26.81 20.98
N ASP A 83 -4.91 27.61 21.72
CA ASP A 83 -4.11 28.69 21.11
C ASP A 83 -2.69 28.20 20.73
N PRO A 84 -2.39 28.04 19.43
CA PRO A 84 -1.09 27.55 18.98
C PRO A 84 0.03 28.57 19.14
N ALA A 85 -0.25 29.85 19.44
CA ALA A 85 0.77 30.83 19.76
C ALA A 85 1.31 30.70 21.20
N LEU A 86 0.51 30.12 22.11
CA LEU A 86 0.84 29.95 23.51
C LEU A 86 1.21 28.50 23.87
N LEU A 87 0.75 27.53 23.09
CA LEU A 87 0.88 26.10 23.39
C LEU A 87 1.29 25.32 22.14
N LEU A 88 2.24 24.40 22.27
CA LEU A 88 2.64 23.46 21.22
C LEU A 88 2.15 22.07 21.55
N LEU A 89 1.27 21.50 20.73
CA LEU A 89 0.82 20.12 20.88
C LEU A 89 2.00 19.14 20.72
N ASP A 90 2.21 18.25 21.70
CA ASP A 90 3.05 17.06 21.53
C ASP A 90 2.21 15.94 20.93
N THR A 91 2.26 15.81 19.60
CA THR A 91 1.47 14.81 18.85
C THR A 91 1.83 13.36 19.20
N ARG A 92 2.96 13.11 19.88
CA ARG A 92 3.40 11.78 20.31
C ARG A 92 2.86 11.39 21.69
N SER A 93 2.20 12.31 22.37
CA SER A 93 1.71 12.13 23.74
C SER A 93 0.25 11.69 23.83
N LEU A 94 -0.41 11.45 22.69
CA LEU A 94 -1.82 11.07 22.66
C LEU A 94 -1.99 9.69 23.29
N VAL A 95 -2.61 9.65 24.46
CA VAL A 95 -3.01 8.41 25.12
C VAL A 95 -4.53 8.35 25.10
N THR A 96 -5.08 7.41 24.32
CA THR A 96 -6.42 6.90 24.58
C THR A 96 -6.25 5.71 25.54
N PRO A 97 -7.00 5.61 26.65
CA PRO A 97 -6.78 4.55 27.65
C PRO A 97 -6.85 3.11 27.13
N GLU A 98 -7.42 2.87 25.94
CA GLU A 98 -7.49 1.54 25.31
C GLU A 98 -6.75 1.42 23.96
N GLY A 99 -5.95 2.41 23.54
CA GLY A 99 -5.17 2.35 22.30
C GLY A 99 -5.98 2.31 21.00
N GLY A 100 -7.30 2.51 21.07
CA GLY A 100 -8.24 2.39 19.95
C GLY A 100 -8.44 3.71 19.19
N PHE A 101 -7.74 3.85 18.07
CA PHE A 101 -7.81 4.91 17.05
C PHE A 101 -7.52 6.35 17.54
N GLY A 102 -6.87 7.11 16.66
CA GLY A 102 -6.50 8.51 16.86
C GLY A 102 -6.15 9.12 15.52
N ALA A 103 -7.15 9.43 14.69
CA ALA A 103 -6.93 10.26 13.51
C ALA A 103 -6.81 11.72 13.97
N LEU A 104 -5.60 12.12 14.38
CA LEU A 104 -5.29 13.52 14.67
C LEU A 104 -5.23 14.30 13.36
N SER A 105 -6.28 15.06 13.08
CA SER A 105 -6.19 16.25 12.24
C SER A 105 -5.80 17.40 13.16
N ALA A 106 -4.59 17.93 13.01
CA ALA A 106 -4.21 19.19 13.63
C ALA A 106 -4.34 20.29 12.57
N GLU A 107 -5.47 21.00 12.58
CA GLU A 107 -5.49 22.34 12.00
C GLU A 107 -4.85 23.28 13.03
N ALA A 108 -4.25 24.40 12.59
CA ALA A 108 -3.65 25.34 13.53
C ALA A 108 -4.70 25.84 14.54
N GLY A 109 -4.60 25.39 15.80
CA GLY A 109 -5.51 25.74 16.88
C GLY A 109 -6.75 24.86 17.06
N ALA A 110 -6.89 23.75 16.33
CA ALA A 110 -7.97 22.76 16.54
C ALA A 110 -7.48 21.32 16.36
N ILE A 111 -7.92 20.42 17.24
CA ILE A 111 -7.51 19.01 17.29
C ILE A 111 -8.75 18.14 17.23
N THR A 112 -8.91 17.34 16.17
CA THR A 112 -9.94 16.30 16.14
C THR A 112 -9.37 14.98 16.68
N ILE A 113 -10.09 14.36 17.62
CA ILE A 113 -9.76 13.12 18.29
C ILE A 113 -10.87 12.13 18.01
N THR A 114 -10.54 11.03 17.34
CA THR A 114 -11.50 9.96 17.07
C THR A 114 -11.07 8.70 17.81
N GLY A 115 -11.99 8.08 18.54
CA GLY A 115 -11.80 6.77 19.16
C GLY A 115 -12.87 5.81 18.69
N THR A 116 -12.51 4.55 18.45
CA THR A 116 -13.46 3.50 18.07
C THR A 116 -13.03 2.18 18.69
N ARG A 117 -13.96 1.47 19.33
CA ARG A 117 -13.70 0.10 19.78
C ARG A 117 -14.09 -0.85 18.65
N LEU A 118 -13.16 -1.61 18.11
CA LEU A 118 -13.47 -2.70 17.18
C LEU A 118 -13.68 -3.96 18.01
N GLY A 119 -14.92 -4.44 18.22
CA GLY A 119 -15.10 -5.54 19.19
C GLY A 119 -16.51 -5.83 19.69
N THR A 120 -16.76 -7.08 20.13
CA THR A 120 -17.82 -7.50 21.08
C THR A 120 -17.46 -7.16 22.52
N SER A 121 -16.42 -6.37 22.75
CA SER A 121 -16.19 -5.83 24.08
C SER A 121 -17.40 -4.95 24.43
N PRO A 122 -18.10 -5.17 25.55
CA PRO A 122 -19.23 -4.34 25.94
C PRO A 122 -18.84 -2.87 25.84
N GLY A 123 -19.66 -2.00 25.25
CA GLY A 123 -19.31 -0.59 25.09
C GLY A 123 -18.83 -0.01 26.42
N LEU A 124 -17.95 0.98 26.40
CA LEU A 124 -17.30 1.44 27.63
C LEU A 124 -18.37 1.86 28.65
N VAL A 125 -18.28 1.30 29.86
CA VAL A 125 -19.25 1.51 30.94
C VAL A 125 -18.55 2.15 32.14
N GLY A 126 -19.17 3.19 32.68
CA GLY A 126 -18.68 3.91 33.85
C GLY A 126 -17.88 5.17 33.48
N PRO A 127 -17.26 5.80 34.48
CA PRO A 127 -16.39 6.95 34.26
C PRO A 127 -15.14 6.54 33.49
N GLN A 128 -14.78 7.30 32.46
CA GLN A 128 -13.64 6.98 31.59
C GLN A 128 -13.00 8.23 31.00
N THR A 129 -11.69 8.20 30.86
CA THR A 129 -10.95 9.20 30.09
C THR A 129 -11.05 8.86 28.61
N LEU A 130 -11.53 9.79 27.79
CA LEU A 130 -11.62 9.63 26.35
C LEU A 130 -10.31 10.03 25.67
N ALA A 131 -9.67 11.09 26.14
CA ALA A 131 -8.38 11.51 25.60
C ALA A 131 -7.53 12.24 26.64
N VAL A 132 -6.22 12.05 26.56
CA VAL A 132 -5.21 12.90 27.23
C VAL A 132 -4.28 13.47 26.18
N LEU A 133 -4.16 14.79 26.14
CA LEU A 133 -3.29 15.54 25.23
C LEU A 133 -2.22 16.27 26.03
N ARG A 134 -0.96 16.25 25.58
CA ARG A 134 0.10 17.08 26.16
C ARG A 134 0.44 18.25 25.26
N PHE A 135 0.62 19.41 25.87
CA PHE A 135 1.10 20.62 25.22
C PHE A 135 2.37 21.11 25.92
N THR A 136 3.27 21.74 25.20
CA THR A 136 4.38 22.50 25.78
C THR A 136 4.00 23.98 25.80
N ALA A 137 4.10 24.63 26.97
CA ALA A 137 3.86 26.05 27.10
C ALA A 137 4.98 26.87 26.43
N LEU A 138 4.64 27.70 25.44
CA LEU A 138 5.60 28.44 24.61
C LEU A 138 5.87 29.86 25.11
N THR A 139 4.82 30.58 25.48
CA THR A 139 4.90 32.00 25.86
C THR A 139 3.97 32.28 27.03
N ALA A 140 4.33 33.24 27.88
CA ALA A 140 3.48 33.67 28.98
C ALA A 140 2.21 34.36 28.45
N GLY A 141 1.05 34.05 29.04
CA GLY A 141 -0.25 34.54 28.59
C GLY A 141 -1.41 33.70 29.11
N SER A 142 -2.65 34.19 28.97
CA SER A 142 -3.85 33.43 29.32
C SER A 142 -4.48 32.85 28.06
N THR A 143 -4.85 31.58 28.12
CA THR A 143 -5.61 30.89 27.06
C THR A 143 -6.58 29.89 27.65
N SER A 144 -7.37 29.24 26.80
CA SER A 144 -8.31 28.20 27.20
C SER A 144 -8.39 27.09 26.17
N PHE A 145 -8.67 25.89 26.65
CA PHE A 145 -9.06 24.75 25.84
C PHE A 145 -10.59 24.71 25.74
N ALA A 146 -11.13 24.57 24.54
CA ALA A 146 -12.57 24.51 24.33
C ALA A 146 -12.93 23.28 23.50
N LEU A 147 -13.81 22.43 24.03
CA LEU A 147 -14.38 21.35 23.23
C LEU A 147 -15.47 21.96 22.33
N THR A 148 -15.25 21.97 21.01
CA THR A 148 -16.13 22.62 20.02
C THR A 148 -17.10 21.65 19.35
N SER A 149 -16.76 20.36 19.33
CA SER A 149 -17.69 19.30 18.95
C SER A 149 -17.46 18.04 19.78
N ALA A 150 -18.55 17.32 20.04
CA ALA A 150 -18.51 15.98 20.59
C ALA A 150 -19.61 15.15 19.95
N GLU A 151 -19.24 14.01 19.41
CA GLU A 151 -20.14 13.00 18.86
C GLU A 151 -19.80 11.68 19.53
N LEU A 152 -20.78 11.04 20.17
CA LEU A 152 -20.64 9.82 20.94
C LEU A 152 -21.57 8.76 20.36
N VAL A 153 -21.07 7.56 20.08
CA VAL A 153 -21.83 6.48 19.45
C VAL A 153 -21.87 5.30 20.40
N SER A 154 -23.04 4.69 20.63
CA SER A 154 -23.15 3.46 21.44
C SER A 154 -23.15 2.19 20.58
N THR A 155 -23.04 1.01 21.19
CA THR A 155 -23.11 -0.27 20.43
C THR A 155 -24.53 -0.60 19.95
N THR A 156 -25.54 0.08 20.49
CA THR A 156 -26.97 -0.25 20.32
C THR A 156 -27.83 0.91 19.78
N SER A 157 -27.27 2.10 19.54
CA SER A 157 -28.02 3.28 19.08
C SER A 157 -27.18 4.28 18.27
N GLU A 158 -27.84 5.22 17.59
CA GLU A 158 -27.21 6.27 16.75
C GLU A 158 -26.35 7.27 17.55
N ALA A 159 -25.55 8.05 16.81
CA ALA A 159 -24.68 9.09 17.35
C ALA A 159 -25.45 10.15 18.16
N ALA A 160 -24.92 10.48 19.34
CA ALA A 160 -25.41 11.52 20.22
C ALA A 160 -24.38 12.65 20.34
N SER A 161 -24.84 13.90 20.29
CA SER A 161 -24.02 15.09 20.57
C SER A 161 -24.32 15.60 21.99
N PRO A 162 -23.51 15.23 23.00
CA PRO A 162 -23.74 15.71 24.36
C PRO A 162 -23.53 17.23 24.45
N ALA A 163 -24.05 17.84 25.51
CA ALA A 163 -23.69 19.21 25.85
C ALA A 163 -22.17 19.31 26.09
N LEU A 164 -21.55 20.31 25.48
CA LEU A 164 -20.11 20.54 25.58
C LEU A 164 -19.78 21.13 26.97
N PRO A 165 -18.68 20.70 27.61
CA PRO A 165 -18.26 21.26 28.89
C PRO A 165 -17.84 22.72 28.74
N ALA A 166 -17.77 23.42 29.87
CA ALA A 166 -17.14 24.73 29.91
C ALA A 166 -15.65 24.62 29.50
N ALA A 167 -15.14 25.66 28.85
CA ALA A 167 -13.73 25.74 28.48
C ALA A 167 -12.84 25.68 29.74
N ALA A 168 -11.71 24.98 29.64
CA ALA A 168 -10.70 24.91 30.69
C ALA A 168 -9.65 26.00 30.44
N ALA A 169 -9.57 26.99 31.32
CA ALA A 169 -8.62 28.09 31.19
C ALA A 169 -7.28 27.77 31.87
N ILE A 170 -6.21 28.28 31.29
CA ILE A 170 -4.85 28.19 31.82
C ILE A 170 -4.15 29.54 31.75
N GLU A 171 -3.39 29.85 32.79
CA GLU A 171 -2.47 30.99 32.83
C GLU A 171 -1.03 30.48 32.72
N VAL A 172 -0.33 30.87 31.65
CA VAL A 172 1.08 30.55 31.47
C VAL A 172 1.93 31.68 32.03
N GLU A 173 2.70 31.39 33.06
CA GLU A 173 3.64 32.31 33.70
C GLU A 173 5.02 32.26 33.04
N ALA A 174 5.76 33.36 33.10
CA ALA A 174 7.14 33.39 32.63
C ALA A 174 8.04 32.53 33.53
N ALA A 175 9.02 31.85 32.94
CA ALA A 175 9.98 31.05 33.69
C ALA A 175 10.73 31.88 34.74
N PRO A 176 10.78 31.43 36.02
CA PRO A 176 11.46 32.18 37.07
C PRO A 176 12.97 32.21 36.78
N GLY A 177 13.51 33.43 36.59
CA GLY A 177 14.95 33.66 36.47
C GLY A 177 15.45 34.27 35.17
N VAL A 178 14.60 34.51 34.17
CA VAL A 178 14.99 35.35 33.02
C VAL A 178 14.60 36.79 33.30
N THR A 179 15.56 37.57 33.79
CA THR A 179 15.40 39.02 33.88
C THR A 179 15.43 39.58 32.45
N PRO A 180 14.38 40.23 31.93
CA PRO A 180 14.49 40.93 30.67
C PRO A 180 15.44 42.11 30.89
N THR A 181 16.58 42.10 30.20
CA THR A 181 17.40 43.29 30.07
C THR A 181 16.61 44.27 29.18
N PRO A 182 16.41 45.54 29.58
CA PRO A 182 15.67 46.48 28.76
C PRO A 182 16.50 46.80 27.51
N THR A 183 16.14 46.22 26.37
CA THR A 183 16.56 46.73 25.06
C THR A 183 15.66 47.89 24.69
N ASP A 184 16.27 49.03 24.38
CA ASP A 184 15.63 50.24 23.90
C ASP A 184 14.57 49.97 22.81
N PRO A 185 13.48 50.76 22.75
CA PRO A 185 12.45 50.58 21.75
C PRO A 185 13.01 50.86 20.34
N PRO A 186 12.79 49.99 19.35
CA PRO A 186 13.00 50.35 17.96
C PRO A 186 11.98 51.42 17.55
N ALA A 187 12.45 52.41 16.78
CA ALA A 187 11.69 53.56 16.33
C ALA A 187 10.38 53.17 15.59
N PRO A 188 9.31 53.98 15.70
CA PRO A 188 8.03 53.68 15.06
C PRO A 188 8.18 53.67 13.53
N ALA A 189 7.68 52.60 12.90
CA ALA A 189 7.58 52.48 11.45
C ALA A 189 6.64 53.57 10.86
N PRO A 190 6.95 54.11 9.67
CA PRO A 190 6.10 55.12 9.04
C PRO A 190 4.80 54.49 8.53
N ALA A 191 3.71 55.27 8.62
CA ALA A 191 2.36 54.87 8.19
C ALA A 191 2.30 54.53 6.68
N PRO A 192 1.41 53.60 6.26
CA PRO A 192 1.33 53.14 4.89
C PRO A 192 0.76 54.21 3.97
N GLY A 193 1.59 54.69 3.04
CA GLY A 193 1.19 55.51 1.92
C GLY A 193 0.51 54.66 0.84
N THR A 194 -0.64 55.14 0.39
CA THR A 194 -1.38 54.66 -0.77
C THR A 194 -0.62 54.87 -2.08
N GLY A 195 -0.64 53.88 -2.97
CA GLY A 195 -0.66 54.15 -4.42
C GLY A 195 0.45 53.51 -5.27
N THR A 196 0.00 52.58 -6.11
CA THR A 196 0.28 52.46 -7.56
C THR A 196 1.72 52.33 -8.08
N GLY A 197 1.96 51.26 -8.85
CA GLY A 197 2.52 51.39 -10.20
C GLY A 197 3.93 50.83 -10.45
N SER A 198 3.95 49.75 -11.26
CA SER A 198 4.89 49.47 -12.37
C SER A 198 6.41 49.41 -12.13
N GLY A 199 6.99 48.28 -12.56
CA GLY A 199 8.04 48.33 -13.59
C GLY A 199 9.46 47.91 -13.19
N ALA A 200 9.92 46.84 -13.85
CA ALA A 200 11.26 46.59 -14.37
C ALA A 200 12.45 46.32 -13.41
N ALA A 201 13.12 45.20 -13.69
CA ALA A 201 14.50 44.85 -13.33
C ALA A 201 15.52 45.76 -14.08
N PRO A 202 16.87 45.55 -14.07
CA PRO A 202 17.72 44.63 -13.28
C PRO A 202 19.05 45.27 -12.75
N ALA A 203 19.93 44.40 -12.22
CA ALA A 203 21.40 44.42 -12.29
C ALA A 203 22.25 45.02 -11.14
N GLY A 204 23.19 44.20 -10.65
CA GLY A 204 24.60 44.58 -10.51
C GLY A 204 25.20 44.55 -9.10
N GLY A 205 26.27 43.76 -8.93
CA GLY A 205 27.49 44.26 -8.25
C GLY A 205 27.97 43.55 -6.98
N SER A 206 28.91 42.62 -7.20
CA SER A 206 30.05 42.18 -6.37
C SER A 206 30.52 43.02 -5.16
N GLN A 207 30.99 42.34 -4.11
CA GLN A 207 32.35 42.39 -3.49
C GLN A 207 32.32 41.63 -2.14
N SER A 208 32.96 40.46 -1.98
CA SER A 208 34.35 40.21 -1.58
C SER A 208 34.82 40.92 -0.30
N GLY A 209 35.12 40.15 0.74
CA GLY A 209 35.85 40.60 1.94
C GLY A 209 36.23 39.41 2.82
N GLY A 210 37.43 38.86 2.60
CA GLY A 210 38.01 37.80 3.43
C GLY A 210 38.69 38.33 4.69
N GLY A 211 38.95 37.41 5.62
CA GLY A 211 39.73 37.62 6.84
C GLY A 211 40.07 36.29 7.50
N SER A 212 41.22 35.73 7.12
CA SER A 212 41.89 34.57 7.74
C SER A 212 42.51 34.92 9.09
N LEU A 213 42.68 33.94 9.99
CA LEU A 213 43.94 33.75 10.76
C LEU A 213 44.08 32.29 11.25
N SER A 214 45.22 31.72 10.86
CA SER A 214 45.93 30.48 11.24
C SER A 214 46.21 30.34 12.75
N ALA A 215 46.75 29.28 13.36
CA ALA A 215 47.07 27.86 13.12
C ALA A 215 47.83 27.41 14.40
N THR A 216 47.89 26.11 14.72
CA THR A 216 49.12 25.40 15.18
C THR A 216 48.80 23.94 15.49
N GLY A 217 49.49 23.02 14.79
CA GLY A 217 49.71 21.63 15.20
C GLY A 217 50.98 21.52 16.09
N PRO A 218 51.45 20.31 16.44
CA PRO A 218 52.16 19.47 15.45
C PRO A 218 52.04 17.92 15.55
N ASP A 219 52.37 17.27 14.42
CA ASP A 219 53.14 16.03 14.16
C ASP A 219 52.72 14.65 14.73
N THR A 220 52.31 13.64 13.93
CA THR A 220 52.90 12.79 12.86
C THR A 220 53.45 11.40 13.29
N ALA A 221 53.05 10.40 12.48
CA ALA A 221 53.65 9.08 12.18
C ALA A 221 53.20 7.80 12.95
N MET A 222 52.42 6.92 12.29
CA MET A 222 52.94 5.70 11.63
C MET A 222 51.83 4.90 10.91
N THR A 223 52.13 4.51 9.67
CA THR A 223 51.34 3.68 8.74
C THR A 223 51.74 2.20 8.81
N THR A 224 50.91 1.35 8.16
CA THR A 224 51.08 -0.07 7.74
C THR A 224 50.58 -1.16 8.69
N THR A 225 49.52 -1.88 8.28
CA THR A 225 49.48 -3.35 8.04
C THR A 225 48.13 -3.77 7.40
N LEU A 226 48.19 -4.17 6.12
CA LEU A 226 47.42 -5.19 5.35
C LEU A 226 45.87 -5.17 5.38
N GLY A 227 45.13 -5.13 4.25
CA GLY A 227 45.53 -5.18 2.84
C GLY A 227 45.94 -6.57 2.34
N ALA A 228 45.15 -7.62 2.61
CA ALA A 228 45.17 -8.90 1.87
C ALA A 228 44.04 -9.84 2.33
N LEU A 229 42.91 -9.88 1.60
CA LEU A 229 42.06 -11.07 1.35
C LEU A 229 40.81 -10.65 0.54
N ALA A 230 41.06 -10.19 -0.69
CA ALA A 230 40.03 -10.03 -1.72
C ALA A 230 40.69 -10.29 -3.08
N LEU A 231 41.13 -11.53 -3.31
CA LEU A 231 41.45 -12.07 -4.64
C LEU A 231 41.63 -13.59 -4.58
N ALA A 232 40.56 -14.33 -4.27
CA ALA A 232 40.50 -15.78 -4.45
C ALA A 232 39.03 -16.25 -4.40
N SER A 233 38.28 -16.02 -5.48
CA SER A 233 37.20 -16.89 -6.00
C SER A 233 36.61 -16.26 -7.27
N ILE A 234 37.48 -15.95 -8.22
CA ILE A 234 37.15 -15.82 -9.64
C ILE A 234 38.07 -16.85 -10.31
N ILE A 235 37.52 -17.64 -11.25
CA ILE A 235 38.07 -18.86 -11.88
C ILE A 235 37.63 -20.16 -11.18
N ALA A 236 36.33 -20.44 -11.21
CA ALA A 236 35.77 -21.80 -11.32
C ALA A 236 34.31 -21.69 -11.81
N GLY A 237 34.11 -21.56 -13.12
CA GLY A 237 32.75 -21.48 -13.68
C GLY A 237 32.68 -21.22 -15.18
N ALA A 238 33.67 -21.69 -15.95
CA ALA A 238 33.66 -21.57 -17.41
C ALA A 238 34.29 -22.82 -18.04
N VAL A 239 33.68 -23.99 -17.81
CA VAL A 239 33.62 -25.14 -18.75
C VAL A 239 32.47 -26.04 -18.29
N LEU A 240 31.25 -25.82 -18.80
CA LEU A 240 30.38 -26.90 -19.33
C LEU A 240 29.08 -26.31 -19.93
N VAL A 241 29.23 -25.62 -21.06
CA VAL A 241 28.20 -25.63 -22.10
C VAL A 241 28.44 -26.89 -22.92
N ALA A 242 27.61 -27.92 -22.75
CA ALA A 242 27.22 -28.87 -23.80
C ALA A 242 26.38 -30.01 -23.20
N GLY A 243 25.05 -29.91 -23.36
CA GLY A 243 24.19 -31.10 -23.45
C GLY A 243 23.03 -31.11 -22.48
N ARG A 244 21.85 -30.68 -22.93
CA ARG A 244 20.79 -31.59 -23.40
C ARG A 244 19.46 -30.86 -23.56
N ARG A 245 19.00 -30.74 -24.81
CA ARG A 245 17.59 -31.01 -25.15
C ARG A 245 17.48 -32.49 -25.51
N ARG A 246 16.68 -33.27 -24.78
CA ARG A 246 15.59 -34.13 -25.31
C ARG A 246 15.10 -35.18 -24.30
N ARG A 247 13.77 -35.07 -24.08
CA ARG A 247 12.72 -36.09 -23.93
C ARG A 247 12.39 -36.67 -22.54
N LEU A 248 11.12 -36.42 -22.20
CA LEU A 248 10.21 -37.19 -21.34
C LEU A 248 10.44 -38.71 -21.37
N ALA A 249 10.42 -39.35 -20.20
CA ALA A 249 9.27 -40.13 -19.69
C ALA A 249 9.69 -41.16 -18.61
N ALA A 250 8.83 -41.28 -17.59
CA ALA A 250 8.50 -42.50 -16.82
C ALA A 250 9.34 -42.91 -15.58
N THR A 251 8.69 -42.71 -14.41
CA THR A 251 8.49 -43.63 -13.26
C THR A 251 9.65 -44.27 -12.49
N VAL A 252 9.69 -43.94 -11.18
CA VAL A 252 9.69 -44.80 -9.98
C VAL A 252 10.47 -46.12 -10.03
N GLU A 253 11.47 -46.28 -9.14
CA GLU A 253 11.56 -47.25 -8.02
C GLU A 253 13.02 -47.56 -7.62
N GLY A 254 13.28 -47.73 -6.32
CA GLY A 254 14.21 -48.77 -5.83
C GLY A 254 15.65 -48.37 -5.44
N ALA A 255 15.94 -48.52 -4.15
CA ALA A 255 17.24 -48.46 -3.51
C ALA A 255 18.19 -49.62 -3.88
N GLU A 256 19.50 -49.40 -3.71
CA GLU A 256 20.45 -50.18 -2.89
C GLU A 256 21.90 -49.96 -3.35
N GLY A 257 22.82 -50.10 -2.40
CA GLY A 257 24.21 -49.66 -2.51
C GLY A 257 25.16 -50.64 -3.21
N ALA A 258 26.38 -50.18 -3.45
CA ALA A 258 27.60 -50.92 -3.09
C ALA A 258 28.87 -50.10 -3.40
N SER A 259 29.74 -50.10 -2.40
CA SER A 259 31.14 -49.70 -2.39
C SER A 259 32.04 -50.48 -3.35
N GLY A 260 33.15 -49.90 -3.79
CA GLY A 260 34.29 -50.70 -4.29
C GLY A 260 35.38 -49.92 -5.00
N ALA A 261 36.51 -49.74 -4.34
CA ALA A 261 37.70 -49.01 -4.78
C ALA A 261 38.56 -49.73 -5.84
N SER A 262 39.35 -48.97 -6.62
CA SER A 262 40.83 -48.93 -6.52
C SER A 262 41.59 -48.76 -7.86
N ARG A 263 42.22 -47.58 -8.00
CA ARG A 263 43.63 -47.26 -8.38
C ARG A 263 44.41 -48.08 -9.42
N THR A 264 45.02 -47.37 -10.39
CA THR A 264 46.43 -47.50 -10.85
C THR A 264 46.77 -46.26 -11.73
N ALA A 265 47.51 -45.23 -11.30
CA ALA A 265 48.97 -45.03 -11.20
C ALA A 265 49.76 -44.97 -12.53
N LEU A 266 50.34 -43.80 -12.88
CA LEU A 266 51.79 -43.54 -13.20
C LEU A 266 52.00 -42.05 -13.63
N ARG A 267 52.79 -41.25 -12.88
CA ARG A 267 54.19 -40.74 -13.15
C ARG A 267 54.29 -39.74 -14.34
N SER A 268 54.84 -38.53 -14.24
CA SER A 268 56.22 -38.10 -13.84
C SER A 268 56.26 -36.54 -13.68
N THR A 269 56.64 -35.92 -12.55
CA THR A 269 57.97 -35.41 -12.07
C THR A 269 58.61 -34.17 -12.74
N ALA A 270 58.76 -33.07 -11.95
CA ALA A 270 59.92 -32.15 -11.74
C ALA A 270 59.38 -30.75 -11.31
N ALA A 271 59.56 -30.12 -10.12
CA ALA A 271 60.71 -29.85 -9.20
C ALA A 271 61.84 -29.05 -9.91
N LEU A 272 62.39 -27.90 -9.49
CA LEU A 272 62.59 -27.11 -8.26
C LEU A 272 62.65 -25.59 -8.66
N ALA A 273 62.20 -24.58 -7.92
CA ALA A 273 62.59 -24.02 -6.60
C ALA A 273 63.74 -22.97 -6.62
N ILE A 274 63.50 -21.90 -5.86
CA ILE A 274 64.43 -20.98 -5.13
C ILE A 274 64.92 -19.72 -5.85
N GLY A 275 64.75 -18.56 -5.18
CA GLY A 275 65.67 -17.43 -5.29
C GLY A 275 65.08 -16.08 -4.90
N ALA A 276 65.25 -15.66 -3.64
CA ALA A 276 64.90 -14.35 -3.13
C ALA A 276 66.04 -13.31 -3.30
N VAL A 277 65.68 -12.05 -3.02
CA VAL A 277 66.52 -10.90 -2.57
C VAL A 277 66.80 -9.78 -3.61
N ALA A 278 65.92 -8.77 -3.56
CA ALA A 278 66.14 -7.39 -3.13
C ALA A 278 66.97 -6.34 -3.91
N THR A 279 66.37 -5.14 -3.89
CA THR A 279 66.89 -3.76 -3.81
C THR A 279 67.05 -2.87 -5.06
N ALA A 280 66.62 -1.62 -4.82
CA ALA A 280 66.78 -0.35 -5.58
C ALA A 280 65.96 -0.24 -6.89
N GLY A 281 65.13 0.78 -7.12
CA GLY A 281 65.09 2.14 -6.59
C GLY A 281 65.17 3.10 -7.77
N ALA A 282 64.02 3.56 -8.28
CA ALA A 282 63.94 4.74 -9.15
C ALA A 282 62.52 5.30 -9.12
N VAL A 283 62.41 6.58 -8.76
CA VAL A 283 61.20 7.38 -8.79
C VAL A 283 60.88 7.72 -10.25
N VAL A 284 59.65 7.44 -10.70
CA VAL A 284 59.06 8.03 -11.90
C VAL A 284 57.66 8.52 -11.55
N SER A 285 57.38 9.75 -11.96
CA SER A 285 56.14 10.51 -11.77
C SER A 285 54.87 9.69 -11.88
N MET A 286 53.94 9.87 -10.94
CA MET A 286 52.56 9.41 -11.10
C MET A 286 51.86 10.28 -12.17
N PRO A 287 51.25 9.69 -13.21
CA PRO A 287 50.28 10.40 -14.02
C PRO A 287 49.00 10.58 -13.20
N ALA A 288 48.23 11.62 -13.55
CA ALA A 288 46.90 11.89 -12.98
C ALA A 288 46.02 10.62 -12.99
N PRO A 289 45.09 10.46 -12.02
CA PRO A 289 44.18 9.32 -12.02
C PRO A 289 43.41 9.32 -13.33
N ALA A 290 43.47 8.18 -14.02
CA ALA A 290 42.71 7.94 -15.23
C ALA A 290 41.22 8.12 -14.89
N GLU A 291 40.56 8.90 -15.73
CA GLU A 291 39.12 9.03 -15.82
C GLU A 291 38.50 7.63 -15.73
N ALA A 292 37.57 7.45 -14.78
CA ALA A 292 36.86 6.19 -14.61
C ALA A 292 36.23 5.84 -15.96
N ALA A 293 36.63 4.71 -16.54
CA ALA A 293 36.03 4.23 -17.76
C ALA A 293 34.54 4.02 -17.49
N VAL A 294 33.71 4.88 -18.09
CA VAL A 294 32.29 4.62 -18.29
C VAL A 294 32.23 3.28 -19.02
N VAL A 295 31.81 2.23 -18.31
CA VAL A 295 31.42 0.99 -18.95
C VAL A 295 30.12 1.33 -19.68
N PRO A 296 30.08 1.38 -21.02
CA PRO A 296 28.81 1.56 -21.68
C PRO A 296 27.98 0.32 -21.32
N ALA A 297 26.79 0.55 -20.75
CA ALA A 297 25.78 -0.50 -20.68
C ALA A 297 25.72 -1.15 -22.06
N PRO A 298 25.71 -2.50 -22.16
CA PRO A 298 25.49 -3.13 -23.45
C PRO A 298 24.10 -2.69 -23.91
N PHE A 299 24.08 -1.67 -24.77
CA PHE A 299 22.89 -1.23 -25.50
C PHE A 299 22.33 -2.48 -26.18
N LEU A 300 21.01 -2.61 -26.16
CA LEU A 300 20.13 -3.79 -26.38
C LEU A 300 20.24 -4.46 -27.79
N MET A 301 21.46 -4.65 -28.29
CA MET A 301 21.86 -4.88 -29.69
C MET A 301 21.99 -6.36 -30.06
N PRO A 302 20.91 -7.16 -30.05
CA PRO A 302 20.56 -7.63 -31.40
C PRO A 302 19.07 -7.77 -31.71
N PHE A 303 18.16 -7.84 -30.73
CA PHE A 303 16.78 -8.25 -31.02
C PHE A 303 15.83 -7.12 -31.45
N TYR A 304 16.21 -5.85 -31.26
CA TYR A 304 15.34 -4.70 -31.48
C TYR A 304 15.80 -3.72 -32.58
N THR A 305 17.01 -3.88 -33.10
CA THR A 305 17.46 -3.25 -34.37
C THR A 305 17.41 -4.25 -35.54
N GLU A 306 17.06 -5.50 -35.26
CA GLU A 306 16.69 -6.45 -36.33
C GLU A 306 15.47 -5.86 -37.04
N LEU A 307 15.63 -5.53 -38.33
CA LEU A 307 14.65 -4.83 -39.20
C LEU A 307 14.69 -3.29 -39.18
N ASP A 308 15.72 -2.67 -38.61
CA ASP A 308 16.01 -1.24 -38.84
C ASP A 308 16.52 -1.08 -40.29
N LEU A 309 15.68 -0.52 -41.14
CA LEU A 309 15.94 -0.27 -42.56
C LEU A 309 16.52 1.13 -42.79
N THR A 310 16.26 2.07 -41.87
CA THR A 310 16.70 3.45 -42.00
C THR A 310 18.11 3.69 -41.46
N GLY A 311 18.61 2.78 -40.61
CA GLY A 311 19.92 2.82 -39.98
C GLY A 311 20.01 3.79 -38.80
N ASP A 312 18.87 4.18 -38.21
CA ASP A 312 18.79 5.12 -37.09
C ASP A 312 18.73 4.43 -35.71
N ALA A 313 18.89 3.10 -35.70
CA ALA A 313 18.80 2.21 -34.55
C ALA A 313 17.40 2.15 -33.91
N ARG A 314 16.34 2.42 -34.68
CA ARG A 314 14.93 2.27 -34.31
C ARG A 314 14.24 1.39 -35.35
N VAL A 315 13.11 0.80 -34.95
CA VAL A 315 12.19 0.14 -35.88
C VAL A 315 10.87 0.86 -35.73
N ASP A 316 10.57 1.83 -36.58
CA ASP A 316 9.41 2.71 -36.44
C ASP A 316 8.56 2.83 -37.73
N ALA A 317 7.70 3.86 -37.80
CA ALA A 317 6.88 4.10 -38.98
C ALA A 317 7.68 4.43 -40.25
N ALA A 318 8.90 4.94 -40.12
CA ALA A 318 9.82 5.19 -41.23
C ALA A 318 10.33 3.87 -41.82
N ASP A 319 10.69 2.89 -40.99
CA ASP A 319 11.08 1.54 -41.45
C ASP A 319 9.90 0.85 -42.16
N LEU A 320 8.69 0.95 -41.63
CA LEU A 320 7.52 0.43 -42.32
C LEU A 320 7.30 1.09 -43.68
N THR A 321 7.56 2.40 -43.77
CA THR A 321 7.45 3.14 -45.03
C THR A 321 8.49 2.66 -46.05
N GLU A 322 9.72 2.40 -45.61
CA GLU A 322 10.79 1.83 -46.44
C GLU A 322 10.42 0.40 -46.88
N ALA A 323 9.94 -0.44 -45.96
CA ALA A 323 9.52 -1.82 -46.20
C ALA A 323 8.38 -1.95 -47.22
N VAL A 324 7.42 -1.01 -47.21
CA VAL A 324 6.34 -0.95 -48.22
C VAL A 324 6.89 -0.83 -49.64
N GLY A 325 8.02 -0.15 -49.83
CA GLY A 325 8.70 -0.04 -51.12
C GLY A 325 9.33 -1.35 -51.61
N LEU A 326 9.53 -2.32 -50.71
CA LEU A 326 10.23 -3.58 -50.96
C LEU A 326 9.27 -4.76 -51.19
N VAL A 327 7.96 -4.58 -51.00
CA VAL A 327 6.96 -5.64 -51.24
C VAL A 327 7.02 -6.15 -52.68
N GLY A 328 7.18 -7.47 -52.83
CA GLY A 328 7.32 -8.16 -54.10
C GLY A 328 8.76 -8.41 -54.54
N LEU A 329 9.76 -7.96 -53.77
CA LEU A 329 11.16 -8.31 -53.96
C LEU A 329 11.39 -9.79 -53.61
N THR A 330 12.18 -10.50 -54.42
CA THR A 330 12.50 -11.93 -54.24
C THR A 330 14.00 -12.20 -54.16
N ASP A 331 14.39 -13.40 -53.71
CA ASP A 331 15.79 -13.81 -53.56
C ASP A 331 16.64 -13.79 -54.85
N GLY A 332 15.99 -13.69 -56.01
CA GLY A 332 16.62 -13.51 -57.31
C GLY A 332 16.83 -12.06 -57.75
N ASP A 333 16.29 -11.08 -57.03
CA ASP A 333 16.28 -9.68 -57.42
C ASP A 333 17.52 -8.90 -56.93
N ALA A 334 17.93 -7.89 -57.70
CA ALA A 334 18.98 -6.97 -57.28
C ALA A 334 18.51 -6.13 -56.09
N GLY A 335 19.22 -6.20 -54.97
CA GLY A 335 18.83 -5.55 -53.71
C GLY A 335 18.31 -6.51 -52.64
N TRP A 336 18.13 -7.80 -52.96
CA TRP A 336 17.69 -8.80 -51.98
C TRP A 336 18.59 -8.86 -50.73
N LEU A 337 19.92 -8.77 -50.89
CA LEU A 337 20.85 -8.84 -49.76
C LEU A 337 20.63 -7.75 -48.70
N ASP A 338 20.14 -6.58 -49.12
CA ASP A 338 19.88 -5.45 -48.23
C ASP A 338 18.50 -5.57 -47.55
N ALA A 339 17.57 -6.30 -48.17
CA ALA A 339 16.20 -6.51 -47.69
C ALA A 339 15.96 -7.90 -47.07
N ALA A 340 16.89 -8.85 -47.18
CA ALA A 340 16.71 -10.25 -46.79
C ALA A 340 16.39 -10.43 -45.31
N LEU A 341 16.72 -9.45 -44.47
CA LEU A 341 16.35 -9.45 -43.07
C LEU A 341 14.83 -9.29 -42.86
N LEU A 342 14.11 -8.63 -43.77
CA LEU A 342 12.66 -8.47 -43.73
C LEU A 342 11.88 -9.76 -43.99
N ASP A 343 12.48 -10.74 -44.67
CA ASP A 343 11.86 -12.05 -44.96
C ASP A 343 11.81 -12.88 -43.66
N GLY A 344 10.78 -12.62 -42.86
CA GLY A 344 10.66 -13.14 -41.50
C GLY A 344 10.18 -14.59 -41.46
N ASP A 345 9.50 -15.06 -42.52
CA ASP A 345 9.06 -16.45 -42.66
C ASP A 345 10.01 -17.30 -43.54
N VAL A 346 11.03 -16.66 -44.11
CA VAL A 346 12.13 -17.26 -44.86
C VAL A 346 11.63 -17.98 -46.12
N ASP A 347 10.62 -17.41 -46.77
CA ASP A 347 10.00 -17.96 -47.98
C ASP A 347 10.67 -17.49 -49.29
N GLY A 348 11.61 -16.55 -49.19
CA GLY A 348 12.36 -16.00 -50.32
C GLY A 348 11.65 -14.83 -51.02
N ALA A 349 10.63 -14.24 -50.42
CA ALA A 349 9.93 -13.07 -50.93
C ALA A 349 9.51 -12.10 -49.83
N ILE A 350 9.56 -10.79 -50.09
CA ILE A 350 8.98 -9.79 -49.19
C ILE A 350 7.50 -9.64 -49.50
N THR A 351 6.65 -10.05 -48.56
CA THR A 351 5.19 -10.06 -48.73
C THR A 351 4.49 -9.12 -47.74
N LEU A 352 3.15 -9.07 -47.84
CA LEU A 352 2.35 -8.35 -46.85
C LEU A 352 2.37 -9.01 -45.46
N LEU A 353 2.73 -10.30 -45.36
CA LEU A 353 2.89 -10.98 -44.07
C LEU A 353 4.13 -10.46 -43.33
N ASP A 354 5.22 -10.23 -44.07
CA ASP A 354 6.46 -9.65 -43.53
C ASP A 354 6.25 -8.21 -43.06
N LEU A 355 5.51 -7.40 -43.82
CA LEU A 355 5.08 -6.06 -43.38
C LEU A 355 4.20 -6.11 -42.14
N ALA A 356 3.30 -7.09 -42.05
CA ALA A 356 2.47 -7.26 -40.87
C ALA A 356 3.34 -7.62 -39.65
N ALA A 357 4.33 -8.50 -39.82
CA ALA A 357 5.29 -8.86 -38.78
C ALA A 357 6.17 -7.66 -38.37
N LEU A 358 6.66 -6.87 -39.32
CA LEU A 358 7.38 -5.62 -39.05
C LEU A 358 6.49 -4.62 -38.31
N SER A 359 5.23 -4.45 -38.72
CA SER A 359 4.30 -3.53 -38.06
C SER A 359 3.97 -3.90 -36.61
N GLN A 360 4.10 -5.18 -36.27
CA GLN A 360 3.98 -5.66 -34.90
C GLN A 360 5.25 -5.42 -34.07
N ARG A 361 6.37 -5.10 -34.73
CA ARG A 361 7.66 -4.76 -34.13
C ARG A 361 7.94 -3.26 -34.12
N ILE A 362 7.13 -2.45 -34.80
CA ILE A 362 7.22 -0.99 -34.80
C ILE A 362 7.10 -0.49 -33.37
N ILE A 363 8.19 0.13 -32.93
CA ILE A 363 8.33 0.97 -31.77
C ILE A 363 7.55 2.25 -32.08
N TYR A 364 6.48 2.51 -31.34
CA TYR A 364 5.88 3.84 -31.32
C TYR A 364 6.84 4.76 -30.56
N ASP A 365 7.52 5.68 -31.25
CA ASP A 365 8.22 6.80 -30.61
C ASP A 365 7.17 7.82 -30.15
N ASP A 366 6.60 7.58 -28.97
CA ASP A 366 5.70 8.48 -28.25
C ASP A 366 6.44 9.54 -27.41
N GLY A 367 7.77 9.60 -27.52
CA GLY A 367 8.63 10.54 -26.79
C GLY A 367 9.42 9.89 -25.64
N PRO A 368 10.04 10.69 -24.76
CA PRO A 368 10.75 10.16 -23.60
C PRO A 368 9.77 9.48 -22.63
N PHE A 369 10.18 8.34 -22.06
CA PHE A 369 9.39 7.64 -21.04
C PHE A 369 9.22 8.51 -19.78
N GLU A 370 7.97 8.76 -19.39
CA GLU A 370 7.63 9.46 -18.15
C GLU A 370 7.21 8.46 -17.06
N LEU A 371 7.96 8.42 -15.95
CA LEU A 371 7.68 7.48 -14.85
C LEU A 371 6.42 7.81 -14.05
N VAL A 372 6.12 9.11 -13.90
CA VAL A 372 5.04 9.58 -13.01
C VAL A 372 3.69 9.20 -13.61
N GLU A 373 2.89 8.47 -12.85
CA GLU A 373 1.61 7.87 -13.28
C GLU A 373 1.72 6.78 -14.35
N ALA A 374 2.92 6.32 -14.73
CA ALA A 374 3.08 5.18 -15.64
C ALA A 374 2.42 3.91 -15.07
N THR A 375 1.64 3.23 -15.91
CA THR A 375 1.08 1.90 -15.63
C THR A 375 2.12 0.81 -15.88
N ALA A 376 1.83 -0.42 -15.45
CA ALA A 376 2.65 -1.58 -15.80
C ALA A 376 2.76 -1.75 -17.32
N ILE A 377 1.69 -1.46 -18.07
CA ILE A 377 1.70 -1.57 -19.54
C ILE A 377 2.55 -0.47 -20.18
N ASP A 378 2.53 0.76 -19.67
CA ASP A 378 3.40 1.84 -20.17
C ASP A 378 4.87 1.51 -19.94
N MET A 379 5.21 0.99 -18.76
CA MET A 379 6.57 0.52 -18.44
C MET A 379 6.99 -0.64 -19.34
N GLN A 380 6.11 -1.62 -19.58
CA GLN A 380 6.39 -2.71 -20.52
C GLN A 380 6.58 -2.20 -21.95
N ALA A 381 5.72 -1.28 -22.41
CA ALA A 381 5.82 -0.68 -23.73
C ALA A 381 7.17 0.02 -23.90
N ALA A 382 7.57 0.87 -22.94
CA ALA A 382 8.85 1.58 -22.97
C ALA A 382 10.07 0.63 -22.92
N MET A 383 10.01 -0.44 -22.11
CA MET A 383 11.07 -1.46 -22.08
C MET A 383 11.16 -2.27 -23.37
N ASN A 384 10.02 -2.64 -23.95
CA ASN A 384 9.96 -3.36 -25.23
C ASN A 384 10.40 -2.49 -26.40
N ALA A 385 10.20 -1.18 -26.30
CA ALA A 385 10.67 -0.17 -27.23
C ALA A 385 12.17 0.15 -27.08
N GLY A 386 12.83 -0.34 -26.02
CA GLY A 386 14.23 0.01 -25.73
C GLY A 386 14.44 1.46 -25.32
N VAL A 387 13.37 2.21 -25.01
CA VAL A 387 13.42 3.60 -24.53
C VAL A 387 14.01 3.66 -23.11
N VAL A 388 13.73 2.64 -22.31
CA VAL A 388 14.22 2.48 -20.94
C VAL A 388 14.45 1.00 -20.64
N THR A 389 15.22 0.68 -19.61
CA THR A 389 15.38 -0.70 -19.12
C THR A 389 14.71 -0.89 -17.76
N SER A 390 14.55 -2.13 -17.30
CA SER A 390 14.08 -2.40 -15.94
C SER A 390 15.02 -1.79 -14.91
N VAL A 391 16.35 -1.89 -15.14
CA VAL A 391 17.34 -1.19 -14.30
C VAL A 391 17.08 0.31 -14.28
N GLY A 392 16.88 0.95 -15.44
CA GLY A 392 16.63 2.38 -15.53
C GLY A 392 15.34 2.83 -14.82
N ILE A 393 14.25 2.05 -14.94
CA ILE A 393 13.01 2.32 -14.19
C ILE A 393 13.24 2.16 -12.68
N THR A 394 13.96 1.11 -12.27
CA THR A 394 14.28 0.84 -10.86
C THR A 394 15.12 1.96 -10.26
N GLU A 395 16.15 2.43 -10.97
CA GLU A 395 16.97 3.57 -10.57
C GLU A 395 16.15 4.85 -10.40
N GLN A 396 15.20 5.13 -11.29
CA GLN A 396 14.32 6.29 -11.17
C GLN A 396 13.42 6.20 -9.93
N TYR A 397 12.84 5.04 -9.61
CA TYR A 397 12.07 4.90 -8.37
C TYR A 397 12.95 5.01 -7.12
N LEU A 398 14.16 4.44 -7.10
CA LEU A 398 15.11 4.60 -6.00
C LEU A 398 15.51 6.07 -5.79
N ALA A 399 15.71 6.82 -6.87
CA ALA A 399 15.96 8.25 -6.82
C ALA A 399 14.76 9.02 -6.22
N ARG A 400 13.53 8.66 -6.61
CA ARG A 400 12.30 9.25 -6.05
C ARG A 400 12.12 8.95 -4.58
N ILE A 401 12.36 7.71 -4.14
CA ILE A 401 12.34 7.34 -2.71
C ILE A 401 13.32 8.23 -1.93
N THR A 402 14.55 8.37 -2.43
CA THR A 402 15.58 9.20 -1.81
C THR A 402 15.18 10.67 -1.73
N ALA A 403 14.57 11.20 -2.79
CA ALA A 403 14.19 12.61 -2.87
C ALA A 403 12.98 12.94 -1.98
N TYR A 404 11.99 12.04 -1.88
CA TYR A 404 10.67 12.37 -1.37
C TYR A 404 10.26 11.67 -0.08
N ASP A 405 10.65 10.42 0.18
CA ASP A 405 10.02 9.62 1.23
C ASP A 405 10.25 10.18 2.65
N ARG A 406 11.51 10.57 2.92
CA ARG A 406 11.94 11.11 4.22
C ARG A 406 12.13 12.61 4.23
N THR A 407 11.80 13.29 3.13
CA THR A 407 11.94 14.73 2.97
C THR A 407 10.64 15.43 3.34
N LEU A 408 10.72 16.45 4.19
CA LEU A 408 9.60 17.34 4.44
C LEU A 408 9.45 18.30 3.26
N VAL A 409 8.53 17.99 2.34
CA VAL A 409 8.27 18.79 1.12
C VAL A 409 7.26 19.91 1.34
N ASP A 410 6.37 19.76 2.32
CA ASP A 410 5.38 20.75 2.71
C ASP A 410 5.80 21.43 4.02
N MET A 411 6.17 22.72 3.93
CA MET A 411 6.61 23.51 5.08
C MET A 411 5.44 24.23 5.78
N ALA A 412 4.19 23.99 5.36
CA ALA A 412 3.02 24.48 6.09
C ALA A 412 3.03 23.94 7.53
N THR A 413 2.49 24.73 8.46
CA THR A 413 2.43 24.39 9.88
C THR A 413 1.67 23.07 10.09
N GLY A 414 2.40 21.99 10.38
CA GLY A 414 1.84 20.65 10.63
C GLY A 414 2.15 19.58 9.58
N GLY A 415 2.81 19.93 8.47
CA GLY A 415 3.24 18.95 7.46
C GLY A 415 4.26 17.93 8.00
N ARG A 416 4.22 16.71 7.45
CA ARG A 416 5.14 15.61 7.78
C ARG A 416 5.75 15.01 6.50
N ALA A 417 6.94 14.42 6.61
CA ALA A 417 7.47 13.56 5.57
C ALA A 417 6.57 12.33 5.39
N LEU A 418 6.60 11.70 4.20
CA LEU A 418 5.75 10.55 3.89
C LEU A 418 6.00 9.38 4.84
N ASN A 419 7.28 9.06 5.11
CA ASN A 419 7.70 7.90 5.91
C ASN A 419 7.06 6.59 5.43
N SER A 420 6.87 6.47 4.12
CA SER A 420 6.10 5.40 3.49
C SER A 420 6.90 4.12 3.27
N ILE A 421 8.24 4.17 3.34
CA ILE A 421 9.13 3.02 3.14
C ILE A 421 9.95 2.74 4.42
N ILE A 422 9.92 1.48 4.89
CA ILE A 422 10.76 1.00 6.01
C ILE A 422 12.13 0.56 5.51
N THR A 423 12.17 -0.33 4.52
CA THR A 423 13.41 -0.90 3.97
C THR A 423 13.43 -0.73 2.46
N VAL A 424 14.56 -0.29 1.91
CA VAL A 424 14.78 -0.15 0.46
C VAL A 424 15.69 -1.29 0.00
N GLY A 425 15.34 -1.98 -1.08
CA GLY A 425 16.13 -3.11 -1.60
C GLY A 425 17.49 -2.66 -2.16
N GLY A 426 17.56 -1.48 -2.77
CA GLY A 426 18.81 -0.90 -3.28
C GLY A 426 19.50 -1.83 -4.28
N GLU A 427 20.66 -2.37 -3.92
CA GLU A 427 21.44 -3.26 -4.77
C GLU A 427 20.72 -4.57 -5.14
N THR A 428 19.91 -5.15 -4.24
CA THR A 428 19.18 -6.40 -4.53
C THR A 428 18.08 -6.16 -5.56
N ALA A 429 17.39 -5.02 -5.48
CA ALA A 429 16.40 -4.60 -6.46
C ALA A 429 17.04 -4.35 -7.83
N LEU A 430 18.20 -3.68 -7.88
CA LEU A 430 18.94 -3.45 -9.13
C LEU A 430 19.46 -4.75 -9.76
N ALA A 431 19.93 -5.70 -8.95
CA ALA A 431 20.35 -7.01 -9.43
C ALA A 431 19.19 -7.79 -10.06
N ALA A 432 18.02 -7.79 -9.41
CA ALA A 432 16.81 -8.42 -9.95
C ALA A 432 16.33 -7.72 -11.23
N ALA A 433 16.43 -6.38 -11.30
CA ALA A 433 16.11 -5.61 -12.51
C ALA A 433 17.02 -5.98 -13.69
N ALA A 434 18.33 -6.14 -13.43
CA ALA A 434 19.29 -6.58 -14.45
C ALA A 434 19.01 -8.02 -14.92
N GLU A 435 18.55 -8.90 -14.02
CA GLU A 435 18.10 -10.25 -14.38
C GLU A 435 16.83 -10.20 -15.26
N ALA A 436 15.87 -9.34 -14.93
CA ALA A 436 14.67 -9.14 -15.75
C ALA A 436 15.00 -8.62 -17.15
N ASP A 437 15.95 -7.68 -17.28
CA ASP A 437 16.46 -7.21 -18.56
C ASP A 437 17.15 -8.33 -19.36
N ALA A 438 17.91 -9.21 -18.69
CA ALA A 438 18.53 -10.36 -19.33
C ALA A 438 17.50 -11.39 -19.82
N ILE A 439 16.47 -11.69 -19.01
CA ILE A 439 15.34 -12.55 -19.41
C ILE A 439 14.63 -11.94 -20.62
N ARG A 440 14.35 -10.63 -20.60
CA ARG A 440 13.72 -9.94 -21.72
C ARG A 440 14.55 -10.05 -22.99
N ALA A 441 15.86 -9.86 -22.90
CA ALA A 441 16.77 -9.97 -24.03
C ALA A 441 16.85 -11.41 -24.60
N GLU A 442 16.70 -12.44 -23.77
CA GLU A 442 16.76 -13.85 -24.22
C GLU A 442 15.41 -14.38 -24.72
N GLN A 443 14.31 -14.02 -24.05
CA GLN A 443 13.01 -14.68 -24.18
C GLN A 443 11.86 -13.74 -24.58
N GLY A 444 12.10 -12.43 -24.62
CA GLY A 444 11.07 -11.41 -24.73
C GLY A 444 10.28 -11.22 -23.42
N MET A 445 9.17 -10.50 -23.49
CA MET A 445 8.28 -10.30 -22.34
C MET A 445 7.53 -11.60 -21.98
N ILE A 446 7.88 -12.23 -20.87
CA ILE A 446 7.21 -13.47 -20.39
C ILE A 446 5.96 -13.21 -19.54
N SER A 447 5.82 -11.98 -19.03
CA SER A 447 4.77 -11.56 -18.11
C SER A 447 4.66 -10.02 -18.15
N PRO A 448 3.45 -9.44 -17.94
CA PRO A 448 3.29 -7.99 -17.78
C PRO A 448 4.05 -7.40 -16.57
N LEU A 449 4.47 -8.24 -15.62
CA LEU A 449 5.26 -7.83 -14.45
C LEU A 449 6.78 -7.95 -14.63
N LEU A 450 7.28 -8.48 -15.75
CA LEU A 450 8.72 -8.65 -15.96
C LEU A 450 9.45 -7.31 -15.85
N GLY A 451 10.28 -7.14 -14.83
CA GLY A 451 11.04 -5.91 -14.59
C GLY A 451 10.23 -4.75 -14.00
N ILE A 452 8.99 -4.97 -13.56
CA ILE A 452 8.15 -3.93 -12.94
C ILE A 452 8.47 -3.80 -11.44
N PRO A 453 8.81 -2.60 -10.92
CA PRO A 453 9.09 -2.40 -9.50
C PRO A 453 7.84 -2.40 -8.62
N VAL A 454 7.86 -3.21 -7.56
CA VAL A 454 6.75 -3.37 -6.61
C VAL A 454 7.18 -3.06 -5.17
N ALA A 455 6.29 -2.46 -4.39
CA ALA A 455 6.46 -2.26 -2.96
C ALA A 455 5.51 -3.18 -2.18
N VAL A 456 6.05 -4.03 -1.32
CA VAL A 456 5.24 -4.94 -0.48
C VAL A 456 5.22 -4.41 0.95
N LYS A 457 4.08 -4.47 1.62
CA LYS A 457 3.99 -4.09 3.04
C LYS A 457 4.99 -4.86 3.89
N ASP A 458 5.53 -4.24 4.94
CA ASP A 458 6.58 -4.81 5.78
C ASP A 458 6.13 -5.97 6.69
N ASN A 459 4.92 -6.50 6.47
CA ASN A 459 4.47 -7.75 7.06
C ASN A 459 4.49 -8.95 6.09
N TYR A 460 4.92 -8.79 4.85
CA TYR A 460 5.20 -9.91 3.94
C TYR A 460 6.63 -10.39 4.17
N ASN A 461 6.90 -11.69 4.24
CA ASN A 461 8.27 -12.18 4.33
C ASN A 461 9.03 -11.94 3.02
N THR A 462 10.31 -11.58 3.14
CA THR A 462 11.25 -11.46 2.03
C THR A 462 12.60 -12.05 2.43
N VAL A 463 13.26 -12.78 1.52
CA VAL A 463 14.59 -13.36 1.77
C VAL A 463 15.73 -12.35 1.75
N ASP A 464 15.51 -11.17 1.20
CA ASP A 464 16.52 -10.15 0.90
C ASP A 464 16.31 -8.82 1.63
N MET A 465 15.21 -8.69 2.39
CA MET A 465 14.93 -7.56 3.27
C MET A 465 14.26 -8.07 4.55
N VAL A 466 14.52 -7.41 5.67
CA VAL A 466 13.89 -7.75 6.95
C VAL A 466 12.38 -7.55 6.89
N THR A 467 11.66 -8.27 7.75
CA THR A 467 10.20 -8.20 7.87
C THR A 467 9.84 -7.89 9.32
N THR A 468 9.56 -6.63 9.63
CA THR A 468 9.45 -6.17 11.03
C THR A 468 8.00 -6.04 11.51
N ALA A 469 7.03 -6.09 10.59
CA ALA A 469 5.65 -5.64 10.82
C ALA A 469 5.56 -4.24 11.44
N GLY A 470 6.55 -3.37 11.16
CA GLY A 470 6.65 -2.03 11.73
C GLY A 470 7.13 -1.98 13.18
N CYS A 471 7.51 -3.11 13.79
CA CYS A 471 7.98 -3.16 15.18
C CYS A 471 9.51 -3.05 15.27
N GLY A 472 9.99 -2.09 16.07
CA GLY A 472 11.41 -1.97 16.42
C GLY A 472 11.96 -3.17 17.17
N CYS A 473 11.08 -4.02 17.71
CA CYS A 473 11.41 -5.27 18.37
C CYS A 473 11.91 -6.35 17.39
N TRP A 474 11.58 -6.22 16.10
CA TRP A 474 11.88 -7.16 15.02
C TRP A 474 12.74 -6.54 13.91
N ASP A 475 13.51 -5.48 14.22
CA ASP A 475 14.43 -4.82 13.26
C ASP A 475 15.44 -5.79 12.62
N ASP A 476 15.79 -6.87 13.32
CA ASP A 476 16.73 -7.91 12.87
C ASP A 476 16.03 -9.16 12.30
N ASN A 477 14.71 -9.16 12.08
CA ASN A 477 13.98 -10.33 11.57
C ASN A 477 14.20 -10.55 10.07
N GLN A 478 15.30 -11.24 9.72
CA GLN A 478 15.57 -11.67 8.36
C GLN A 478 15.01 -13.08 8.11
N THR A 479 13.87 -13.14 7.44
CA THR A 479 13.19 -14.40 7.15
C THR A 479 13.96 -15.24 6.11
N THR A 480 13.89 -16.57 6.23
CA THR A 480 14.60 -17.49 5.32
C THR A 480 13.82 -17.83 4.04
N THR A 481 12.56 -17.43 3.95
CA THR A 481 11.67 -17.70 2.81
C THR A 481 10.83 -16.46 2.48
N ASP A 482 10.52 -16.26 1.21
CA ASP A 482 9.54 -15.29 0.78
C ASP A 482 8.13 -15.71 1.23
N ALA A 483 7.23 -14.74 1.44
CA ALA A 483 5.80 -15.00 1.44
C ALA A 483 5.38 -15.62 0.10
N THR A 484 4.37 -16.50 0.07
CA THR A 484 3.93 -17.15 -1.18
C THR A 484 3.55 -16.13 -2.25
N MET A 485 2.88 -15.02 -1.88
CA MET A 485 2.59 -13.94 -2.83
C MET A 485 3.85 -13.25 -3.35
N VAL A 486 4.88 -13.07 -2.53
CA VAL A 486 6.15 -12.47 -2.95
C VAL A 486 6.88 -13.38 -3.93
N ALA A 487 6.89 -14.69 -3.65
CA ALA A 487 7.43 -15.68 -4.59
C ALA A 487 6.69 -15.62 -5.94
N GLY A 488 5.36 -15.56 -5.94
CA GLY A 488 4.56 -15.41 -7.17
C GLY A 488 4.88 -14.13 -7.95
N LEU A 489 5.08 -13.01 -7.26
CA LEU A 489 5.52 -11.75 -7.89
C LEU A 489 6.90 -11.90 -8.54
N ARG A 490 7.86 -12.55 -7.86
CA ARG A 490 9.21 -12.80 -8.42
C ARG A 490 9.17 -13.77 -9.59
N ASP A 491 8.35 -14.82 -9.52
CA ASP A 491 8.15 -15.78 -10.61
C ASP A 491 7.56 -15.09 -11.87
N ALA A 492 6.73 -14.06 -11.67
CA ALA A 492 6.21 -13.20 -12.73
C ALA A 492 7.24 -12.15 -13.23
N GLY A 493 8.46 -12.13 -12.65
CA GLY A 493 9.56 -11.24 -13.00
C GLY A 493 9.52 -9.87 -12.33
N ALA A 494 8.65 -9.65 -11.34
CA ALA A 494 8.54 -8.36 -10.64
C ALA A 494 9.77 -8.10 -9.75
N ILE A 495 10.11 -6.82 -9.59
CA ILE A 495 11.24 -6.38 -8.76
C ILE A 495 10.70 -5.91 -7.41
N VAL A 496 10.97 -6.67 -6.33
CA VAL A 496 10.63 -6.22 -4.97
C VAL A 496 11.55 -5.06 -4.59
N LEU A 497 11.07 -3.83 -4.81
CA LEU A 497 11.83 -2.60 -4.67
C LEU A 497 12.04 -2.22 -3.20
N ALA A 498 11.00 -2.39 -2.39
CA ALA A 498 10.96 -1.87 -1.03
C ALA A 498 9.92 -2.56 -0.16
N LYS A 499 10.13 -2.45 1.16
CA LYS A 499 9.18 -2.78 2.23
C LYS A 499 8.44 -1.51 2.64
N ALA A 500 7.15 -1.43 2.33
CA ALA A 500 6.33 -0.28 2.67
C ALA A 500 5.93 -0.31 4.16
N SER A 501 5.91 0.86 4.80
CA SER A 501 5.53 1.02 6.20
C SER A 501 4.06 0.71 6.44
N LEU A 502 3.72 0.52 7.71
CA LEU A 502 2.39 0.12 8.15
C LEU A 502 2.08 0.66 9.55
N ASP A 503 0.85 0.45 9.99
CA ASP A 503 0.56 0.48 11.43
C ASP A 503 1.12 -0.80 12.06
N GLU A 504 1.87 -0.67 13.15
CA GLU A 504 2.59 -1.76 13.81
C GLU A 504 1.67 -2.99 14.04
N PHE A 505 2.12 -4.16 13.57
CA PHE A 505 1.35 -5.42 13.55
C PHE A 505 -0.07 -5.31 12.97
N ALA A 506 -0.27 -4.36 12.07
CA ALA A 506 -1.55 -4.05 11.44
C ALA A 506 -2.68 -3.63 12.40
N PHE A 507 -2.35 -3.11 13.59
CA PHE A 507 -3.35 -2.84 14.65
C PHE A 507 -4.31 -1.68 14.34
N GLY A 508 -3.84 -0.64 13.66
CA GLY A 508 -4.58 0.61 13.50
C GLY A 508 -4.63 1.15 12.07
N PHE A 509 -5.30 2.29 11.94
CA PHE A 509 -5.49 3.02 10.68
C PHE A 509 -4.70 4.32 10.62
N SER A 510 -3.79 4.55 11.57
CA SER A 510 -2.91 5.72 11.62
C SER A 510 -1.62 5.53 10.82
N SER A 511 -1.20 4.28 10.62
CA SER A 511 0.12 3.90 10.12
C SER A 511 1.23 4.49 10.97
N GLU A 512 1.21 4.13 12.25
CA GLU A 512 2.27 4.41 13.21
C GLU A 512 3.17 3.19 13.39
N PHE A 513 4.50 3.36 13.29
CA PHE A 513 5.47 2.27 13.44
C PHE A 513 6.69 2.69 14.28
N SER A 514 7.36 1.71 14.87
CA SER A 514 8.56 1.88 15.69
C SER A 514 9.82 1.25 15.08
N SER A 515 9.70 0.55 13.95
CA SER A 515 10.85 -0.03 13.23
C SER A 515 11.93 1.01 12.96
N PHE A 516 13.17 0.64 13.30
CA PHE A 516 14.37 1.45 13.24
C PHE A 516 14.31 2.78 13.99
N GLN A 517 13.37 2.92 14.94
CA GLN A 517 13.28 4.07 15.82
C GLN A 517 14.04 3.82 17.13
N SER A 518 14.26 4.89 17.89
CA SER A 518 14.75 4.75 19.26
C SER A 518 13.67 4.11 20.14
N ALA A 519 14.07 3.36 21.16
CA ALA A 519 13.13 2.77 22.10
C ALA A 519 12.20 3.83 22.70
N GLY A 520 10.90 3.51 22.81
CA GLY A 520 9.87 4.45 23.26
C GLY A 520 9.51 5.57 22.27
N THR A 521 9.94 5.47 21.01
CA THR A 521 9.58 6.43 19.94
C THR A 521 8.94 5.74 18.75
N SER A 522 8.17 6.48 17.98
CA SER A 522 7.45 6.02 16.80
C SER A 522 7.41 7.12 15.73
N THR A 523 7.08 6.72 14.51
CA THR A 523 6.91 7.60 13.35
C THR A 523 5.54 7.36 12.72
N LEU A 524 4.93 8.42 12.19
CA LEU A 524 3.66 8.39 11.48
C LEU A 524 3.86 8.53 9.97
N VAL A 525 3.05 7.79 9.20
CA VAL A 525 2.97 7.91 7.75
C VAL A 525 2.01 9.05 7.37
N ALA A 526 2.46 9.92 6.47
CA ALA A 526 1.67 11.04 5.97
C ALA A 526 1.04 10.74 4.60
N SER A 527 -0.17 11.26 4.37
CA SER A 527 -0.76 11.26 3.03
C SER A 527 -0.04 12.26 2.11
N PRO A 528 0.22 11.91 0.84
CA PRO A 528 0.81 12.83 -0.11
C PRO A 528 -0.16 13.93 -0.58
N TYR A 529 -1.47 13.80 -0.32
CA TYR A 529 -2.46 14.82 -0.67
C TYR A 529 -2.60 15.89 0.39
N LEU A 530 -2.53 15.52 1.68
CA LEU A 530 -2.49 16.44 2.82
C LEU A 530 -1.50 15.88 3.85
N THR A 531 -0.29 16.44 3.88
CA THR A 531 0.84 15.90 4.66
C THR A 531 0.67 16.00 6.18
N ALA A 532 -0.26 16.84 6.65
CA ALA A 532 -0.66 16.91 8.07
C ALA A 532 -1.53 15.71 8.51
N PHE A 533 -2.07 14.94 7.57
CA PHE A 533 -3.00 13.84 7.83
C PHE A 533 -2.33 12.48 7.65
N THR A 534 -2.94 11.45 8.24
CA THR A 534 -2.50 10.05 8.07
C THR A 534 -2.73 9.60 6.62
N ALA A 535 -1.87 8.69 6.13
CA ALA A 535 -2.12 7.95 4.89
C ALA A 535 -3.19 6.85 5.04
N GLY A 536 -3.89 6.79 6.18
CA GLY A 536 -4.77 5.67 6.50
C GLY A 536 -3.94 4.48 6.98
N GLY A 537 -4.56 3.32 7.09
CA GLY A 537 -3.83 2.13 7.49
C GLY A 537 -4.68 0.88 7.50
N SER A 538 -4.12 -0.26 7.91
CA SER A 538 -2.72 -0.38 8.32
C SER A 538 -1.73 -0.36 7.15
N SER A 539 -2.14 -0.48 5.89
CA SER A 539 -1.24 -0.41 4.73
C SER A 539 -0.99 1.02 4.23
N GLY A 540 -0.84 1.98 5.15
CA GLY A 540 -0.71 3.40 4.80
C GLY A 540 0.61 3.74 4.11
N GLY A 541 1.71 3.05 4.44
CA GLY A 541 2.97 3.19 3.70
C GLY A 541 2.82 2.77 2.25
N THR A 542 2.18 1.62 1.99
CA THR A 542 1.87 1.20 0.61
C THR A 542 1.03 2.26 -0.11
N GLY A 543 -0.04 2.76 0.54
CA GLY A 543 -0.89 3.81 -0.03
C GLY A 543 -0.13 5.10 -0.37
N ALA A 544 0.67 5.61 0.56
CA ALA A 544 1.44 6.83 0.35
C ALA A 544 2.52 6.66 -0.74
N ALA A 545 3.24 5.53 -0.74
CA ALA A 545 4.28 5.23 -1.70
C ALA A 545 3.74 5.18 -3.14
N ILE A 546 2.64 4.45 -3.35
CA ILE A 546 2.06 4.31 -4.71
C ILE A 546 1.44 5.60 -5.20
N ALA A 547 0.75 6.35 -4.33
CA ALA A 547 0.19 7.64 -4.71
C ALA A 547 1.27 8.67 -5.06
N ALA A 548 2.41 8.66 -4.39
CA ALA A 548 3.56 9.53 -4.68
C ALA A 548 4.50 8.97 -5.77
N ASN A 549 4.12 7.90 -6.48
CA ASN A 549 4.93 7.23 -7.51
C ASN A 549 6.32 6.81 -7.00
N LEU A 550 6.41 6.23 -5.81
CA LEU A 550 7.65 5.68 -5.25
C LEU A 550 7.84 4.19 -5.58
N ALA A 551 6.82 3.56 -6.16
CA ALA A 551 6.88 2.25 -6.81
C ALA A 551 5.76 2.14 -7.86
N GLY A 552 5.86 1.13 -8.73
CA GLY A 552 4.87 0.86 -9.79
C GLY A 552 3.57 0.31 -9.21
N ILE A 553 3.66 -0.80 -8.47
CA ILE A 553 2.53 -1.52 -7.86
C ILE A 553 2.78 -1.74 -6.37
N GLY A 554 1.75 -1.61 -5.55
CA GLY A 554 1.83 -1.84 -4.11
C GLY A 554 1.07 -3.09 -3.69
N PHE A 555 1.52 -3.74 -2.61
CA PHE A 555 0.77 -4.78 -1.91
C PHE A 555 0.56 -4.40 -0.45
N GLY A 556 -0.66 -4.60 0.03
CA GLY A 556 -1.08 -4.41 1.41
C GLY A 556 -1.85 -5.62 1.93
N THR A 557 -2.22 -5.59 3.21
CA THR A 557 -3.06 -6.62 3.84
C THR A 557 -4.31 -6.02 4.45
N ASP A 558 -5.40 -6.80 4.50
CA ASP A 558 -6.70 -6.35 4.98
C ASP A 558 -7.41 -7.38 5.86
N THR A 559 -7.55 -7.04 7.14
CA THR A 559 -8.34 -7.76 8.15
C THR A 559 -9.70 -7.09 8.42
N GLY A 560 -9.84 -5.81 8.07
CA GLY A 560 -10.89 -4.94 8.61
C GLY A 560 -11.03 -3.58 7.93
N GLY A 561 -10.30 -3.34 6.84
CA GLY A 561 -10.20 -2.06 6.12
C GLY A 561 -8.79 -1.76 5.60
N SER A 562 -7.79 -2.57 5.96
CA SER A 562 -6.38 -2.18 5.83
C SER A 562 -5.80 -2.10 4.41
N ILE A 563 -6.54 -2.50 3.36
CA ILE A 563 -6.23 -2.16 1.96
C ILE A 563 -7.09 -0.97 1.51
N ARG A 564 -8.38 -0.98 1.87
CA ARG A 564 -9.39 -0.07 1.32
C ARG A 564 -9.35 1.34 1.93
N VAL A 565 -9.05 1.45 3.23
CA VAL A 565 -8.86 2.73 3.93
C VAL A 565 -7.65 3.49 3.38
N PRO A 566 -6.43 2.91 3.30
CA PRO A 566 -5.30 3.63 2.72
C PRO A 566 -5.49 3.85 1.21
N ALA A 567 -6.13 2.95 0.46
CA ALA A 567 -6.48 3.25 -0.92
C ALA A 567 -7.39 4.48 -1.04
N THR A 568 -8.37 4.63 -0.14
CA THR A 568 -9.28 5.79 -0.10
C THR A 568 -8.54 7.09 0.22
N TYR A 569 -7.68 7.11 1.24
CA TYR A 569 -7.02 8.36 1.68
C TYR A 569 -5.96 8.83 0.69
N ASN A 570 -5.44 7.91 -0.13
CA ASN A 570 -4.40 8.18 -1.11
C ASN A 570 -4.92 8.11 -2.56
N GLN A 571 -6.25 8.07 -2.78
CA GLN A 571 -6.87 8.08 -4.11
C GLN A 571 -6.34 6.99 -5.05
N LEU A 572 -6.33 5.76 -4.55
CA LEU A 572 -5.85 4.58 -5.24
C LEU A 572 -6.97 3.56 -5.40
N VAL A 573 -6.72 2.61 -6.29
CA VAL A 573 -7.46 1.36 -6.36
C VAL A 573 -6.93 0.43 -5.28
N GLY A 574 -7.84 -0.26 -4.58
CA GLY A 574 -7.48 -1.28 -3.60
C GLY A 574 -8.33 -2.53 -3.80
N VAL A 575 -7.69 -3.69 -3.92
CA VAL A 575 -8.39 -4.97 -4.07
C VAL A 575 -8.19 -5.79 -2.81
N ARG A 576 -9.28 -6.02 -2.09
CA ARG A 576 -9.34 -7.01 -1.01
C ARG A 576 -9.97 -8.28 -1.60
N PRO A 577 -9.21 -9.34 -1.91
CA PRO A 577 -9.78 -10.53 -2.52
C PRO A 577 -10.61 -11.37 -1.54
N THR A 578 -11.29 -12.38 -2.07
CA THR A 578 -11.95 -13.42 -1.28
C THR A 578 -10.95 -14.03 -0.30
N VAL A 579 -11.37 -14.25 0.94
CA VAL A 579 -10.52 -14.99 1.90
C VAL A 579 -10.30 -16.40 1.38
N GLY A 580 -9.07 -16.70 0.99
CA GLY A 580 -8.67 -17.94 0.33
C GLY A 580 -8.57 -17.89 -1.20
N LEU A 581 -8.52 -16.71 -1.80
CA LEU A 581 -8.10 -16.59 -3.20
C LEU A 581 -6.56 -16.57 -3.34
N ALA A 582 -5.86 -15.84 -2.47
CA ALA A 582 -4.40 -15.77 -2.49
C ALA A 582 -3.85 -16.16 -1.11
N SER A 583 -2.68 -16.82 -1.10
CA SER A 583 -2.08 -17.40 0.11
C SER A 583 -1.61 -16.34 1.11
N ARG A 584 -1.79 -16.64 2.40
CA ARG A 584 -1.33 -15.81 3.52
C ARG A 584 -0.07 -16.36 4.16
N ALA A 585 0.47 -17.47 3.66
CA ALA A 585 1.71 -18.06 4.16
C ALA A 585 2.88 -17.07 4.04
N GLY A 586 3.65 -16.94 5.12
CA GLY A 586 4.73 -15.96 5.23
C GLY A 586 4.26 -14.51 5.35
N ILE A 587 2.99 -14.23 5.66
CA ILE A 587 2.53 -12.89 6.05
C ILE A 587 2.33 -12.87 7.57
N ILE A 588 2.91 -11.88 8.27
CA ILE A 588 2.68 -11.70 9.72
C ILE A 588 1.18 -11.44 9.93
N PRO A 589 0.46 -12.32 10.67
CA PRO A 589 -0.99 -12.30 10.74
C PRO A 589 -1.51 -11.24 11.73
N LEU A 590 -2.79 -10.93 11.59
CA LEU A 590 -3.58 -10.23 12.59
C LEU A 590 -4.76 -11.07 13.08
N ALA A 591 -5.51 -11.65 12.15
CA ALA A 591 -6.62 -12.58 12.40
C ALA A 591 -6.89 -13.40 11.14
N LEU A 592 -6.43 -14.64 11.10
CA LEU A 592 -6.50 -15.50 9.92
C LEU A 592 -7.93 -15.83 9.49
N SER A 593 -8.95 -15.62 10.33
CA SER A 593 -10.35 -15.75 9.87
C SER A 593 -10.74 -14.68 8.84
N GLN A 594 -10.06 -13.54 8.82
CA GLN A 594 -10.40 -12.38 7.97
C GLN A 594 -9.23 -11.89 7.11
N ASP A 595 -8.00 -12.26 7.43
CA ASP A 595 -6.81 -11.76 6.76
C ASP A 595 -6.76 -12.15 5.28
N THR A 596 -6.32 -11.19 4.48
CA THR A 596 -5.94 -11.42 3.09
C THR A 596 -4.93 -10.37 2.64
N GLY A 597 -4.06 -10.74 1.71
CA GLY A 597 -3.18 -9.83 0.98
C GLY A 597 -3.80 -9.41 -0.33
N GLY A 598 -3.47 -8.21 -0.83
CA GLY A 598 -3.98 -7.75 -2.11
C GLY A 598 -3.32 -6.46 -2.60
N PRO A 599 -3.49 -6.15 -3.90
CA PRO A 599 -2.84 -5.00 -4.52
C PRO A 599 -3.49 -3.66 -4.12
N ILE A 600 -2.65 -2.64 -4.04
CA ILE A 600 -2.99 -1.21 -3.96
C ILE A 600 -2.27 -0.53 -5.13
N THR A 601 -3.01 0.02 -6.08
CA THR A 601 -2.49 0.48 -7.39
C THR A 601 -3.11 1.81 -7.81
N ARG A 602 -2.51 2.47 -8.81
CA ARG A 602 -3.08 3.69 -9.39
C ARG A 602 -4.27 3.41 -10.29
N THR A 603 -4.29 2.24 -10.94
CA THR A 603 -5.31 1.83 -11.90
C THR A 603 -5.90 0.45 -11.60
N VAL A 604 -7.14 0.19 -12.04
CA VAL A 604 -7.75 -1.15 -11.97
C VAL A 604 -7.01 -2.15 -12.87
N LEU A 605 -6.45 -1.69 -13.98
CA LEU A 605 -5.60 -2.49 -14.87
C LEU A 605 -4.39 -3.07 -14.12
N ASP A 606 -3.64 -2.23 -13.43
CA ASP A 606 -2.47 -2.66 -12.65
C ASP A 606 -2.88 -3.62 -11.53
N ALA A 607 -4.05 -3.40 -10.91
CA ALA A 607 -4.58 -4.31 -9.89
C ALA A 607 -4.87 -5.71 -10.47
N ALA A 608 -5.49 -5.79 -11.65
CA ALA A 608 -5.78 -7.05 -12.32
C ALA A 608 -4.50 -7.81 -12.70
N ILE A 609 -3.50 -7.09 -13.24
CA ILE A 609 -2.17 -7.65 -13.54
C ILE A 609 -1.50 -8.19 -12.27
N ALA A 610 -1.57 -7.44 -11.16
CA ALA A 610 -0.97 -7.84 -9.90
C ALA A 610 -1.65 -9.09 -9.31
N MET A 611 -2.98 -9.20 -9.45
CA MET A 611 -3.74 -10.37 -9.01
C MET A 611 -3.31 -11.65 -9.73
N ASP A 612 -3.08 -11.60 -11.04
CA ASP A 612 -2.67 -12.77 -11.85
C ASP A 612 -1.39 -13.45 -11.32
N ALA A 613 -0.50 -12.68 -10.68
CA ALA A 613 0.77 -13.19 -10.17
C ALA A 613 0.70 -13.85 -8.79
N VAL A 614 -0.38 -13.63 -8.03
CA VAL A 614 -0.43 -14.01 -6.60
C VAL A 614 -1.56 -14.98 -6.24
N VAL A 615 -2.51 -15.20 -7.14
CA VAL A 615 -3.60 -16.16 -6.93
C VAL A 615 -3.14 -17.59 -7.16
N GLY A 616 -3.64 -18.52 -6.36
CA GLY A 616 -3.29 -19.92 -6.48
C GLY A 616 -3.48 -20.71 -5.19
N VAL A 617 -3.63 -22.03 -5.36
CA VAL A 617 -3.70 -22.97 -4.24
C VAL A 617 -2.30 -23.15 -3.65
N ASP A 618 -2.21 -22.97 -2.33
CA ASP A 618 -1.00 -23.14 -1.56
C ASP A 618 -1.25 -24.15 -0.42
N PRO A 619 -0.53 -25.28 -0.38
CA PRO A 619 -0.61 -26.24 0.72
C PRO A 619 -0.24 -25.67 2.10
N LEU A 620 0.56 -24.60 2.16
CA LEU A 620 0.90 -23.91 3.41
C LEU A 620 -0.25 -23.06 3.94
N ASP A 621 -1.25 -22.79 3.09
CA ASP A 621 -2.46 -22.07 3.47
C ASP A 621 -3.72 -22.81 2.97
N PRO A 622 -4.22 -23.80 3.72
CA PRO A 622 -5.29 -24.70 3.25
C PRO A 622 -6.59 -24.00 2.86
N VAL A 623 -6.85 -22.76 3.32
CA VAL A 623 -8.07 -22.04 2.92
C VAL A 623 -8.07 -21.72 1.42
N THR A 624 -6.89 -21.71 0.79
CA THR A 624 -6.71 -21.45 -0.64
C THR A 624 -7.32 -22.53 -1.53
N SER A 625 -7.53 -23.75 -1.04
CA SER A 625 -8.13 -24.83 -1.85
C SER A 625 -9.58 -24.55 -2.25
N ARG A 626 -10.24 -23.57 -1.61
CA ARG A 626 -11.61 -23.16 -1.93
C ARG A 626 -11.74 -22.53 -3.32
N GLN A 627 -10.64 -22.05 -3.91
CA GLN A 627 -10.63 -21.41 -5.22
C GLN A 627 -10.55 -22.41 -6.40
N GLU A 628 -10.38 -23.71 -6.13
CA GLU A 628 -10.15 -24.72 -7.17
C GLU A 628 -11.23 -24.68 -8.27
N GLY A 629 -10.81 -24.40 -9.50
CA GLY A 629 -11.69 -24.31 -10.67
C GLY A 629 -12.52 -23.03 -10.78
N LEU A 630 -12.32 -22.05 -9.89
CA LEU A 630 -13.03 -20.77 -9.87
C LEU A 630 -12.17 -19.58 -10.34
N VAL A 631 -10.84 -19.71 -10.31
CA VAL A 631 -9.92 -18.67 -10.76
C VAL A 631 -9.89 -18.62 -12.30
N PRO A 632 -10.07 -17.45 -12.92
CA PRO A 632 -9.93 -17.30 -14.35
C PRO A 632 -8.47 -17.45 -14.81
N THR A 633 -8.25 -17.65 -16.10
CA THR A 633 -6.88 -17.65 -16.66
C THR A 633 -6.15 -16.33 -16.42
N SER A 634 -6.88 -15.21 -16.47
CA SER A 634 -6.37 -13.88 -16.15
C SER A 634 -7.54 -12.97 -15.75
N TYR A 635 -7.32 -12.11 -14.76
CA TYR A 635 -8.27 -11.06 -14.38
C TYR A 635 -8.35 -9.94 -15.40
N THR A 636 -7.30 -9.72 -16.20
CA THR A 636 -7.30 -8.68 -17.24
C THR A 636 -8.34 -8.94 -18.33
N SER A 637 -8.78 -10.19 -18.52
CA SER A 637 -9.83 -10.52 -19.51
C SER A 637 -11.22 -9.98 -19.17
N TYR A 638 -11.41 -9.46 -17.96
CA TYR A 638 -12.66 -8.85 -17.50
C TYR A 638 -12.68 -7.33 -17.63
N LEU A 639 -11.57 -6.70 -18.04
CA LEU A 639 -11.44 -5.26 -18.15
C LEU A 639 -12.14 -4.75 -19.42
N ASP A 640 -13.46 -4.64 -19.31
CA ASP A 640 -14.35 -4.14 -20.37
C ASP A 640 -14.90 -2.76 -19.96
N PRO A 641 -14.63 -1.69 -20.74
CA PRO A 641 -15.17 -0.37 -20.43
C PRO A 641 -16.71 -0.29 -20.51
N GLU A 642 -17.37 -1.29 -21.11
CA GLU A 642 -18.82 -1.40 -21.21
C GLU A 642 -19.43 -2.30 -20.12
N ALA A 643 -18.64 -2.83 -19.16
CA ALA A 643 -19.10 -3.81 -18.17
C ALA A 643 -20.28 -3.36 -17.29
N LEU A 644 -20.54 -2.05 -17.20
CA LEU A 644 -21.66 -1.48 -16.46
C LEU A 644 -22.99 -1.49 -17.24
N ASP A 645 -22.99 -1.71 -18.56
CA ASP A 645 -24.23 -1.74 -19.35
C ASP A 645 -25.09 -2.96 -18.96
N GLY A 646 -26.25 -2.67 -18.37
CA GLY A 646 -27.18 -3.69 -17.90
C GLY A 646 -26.81 -4.31 -16.55
N ALA A 647 -25.71 -3.89 -15.91
CA ALA A 647 -25.37 -4.31 -14.56
C ALA A 647 -26.44 -3.88 -13.56
N ARG A 648 -26.75 -4.70 -12.56
CA ARG A 648 -27.67 -4.41 -11.48
C ARG A 648 -26.90 -4.29 -10.19
N ILE A 649 -26.86 -3.08 -9.64
CA ILE A 649 -26.01 -2.74 -8.51
C ILE A 649 -26.89 -2.30 -7.33
N GLY A 650 -26.68 -2.91 -6.17
CA GLY A 650 -27.42 -2.58 -4.96
C GLY A 650 -26.67 -1.63 -4.04
N PHE A 651 -27.38 -0.84 -3.24
CA PHE A 651 -26.79 -0.11 -2.12
C PHE A 651 -27.73 -0.09 -0.92
N VAL A 652 -27.20 0.03 0.29
CA VAL A 652 -28.00 0.20 1.51
C VAL A 652 -27.89 1.64 1.97
N ALA A 653 -29.03 2.33 2.13
CA ALA A 653 -29.05 3.76 2.42
C ALA A 653 -28.23 4.17 3.67
N SER A 654 -28.25 3.34 4.72
CA SER A 654 -27.48 3.59 5.95
C SER A 654 -25.97 3.56 5.74
N MET A 655 -25.47 2.88 4.70
CA MET A 655 -24.04 2.81 4.40
C MET A 655 -23.52 4.04 3.66
N VAL A 656 -24.39 4.92 3.14
CA VAL A 656 -23.96 6.17 2.49
C VAL A 656 -23.45 7.18 3.53
N GLY A 657 -24.09 7.20 4.70
CA GLY A 657 -23.77 8.13 5.78
C GLY A 657 -24.31 9.54 5.60
N THR A 658 -23.77 10.47 6.39
CA THR A 658 -24.25 11.85 6.50
C THR A 658 -23.16 12.89 6.24
N ASN A 659 -21.91 12.46 6.02
CA ASN A 659 -20.81 13.39 5.72
C ASN A 659 -21.10 14.14 4.40
N PRO A 660 -21.19 15.48 4.39
CA PRO A 660 -21.68 16.24 3.23
C PRO A 660 -20.90 15.98 1.93
N THR A 661 -19.57 15.91 2.01
CA THR A 661 -18.70 15.60 0.86
C THR A 661 -18.94 14.21 0.33
N THR A 662 -19.02 13.24 1.23
CA THR A 662 -19.25 11.83 0.87
C THR A 662 -20.64 11.64 0.24
N VAL A 663 -21.67 12.28 0.80
CA VAL A 663 -23.05 12.23 0.27
C VAL A 663 -23.14 12.85 -1.13
N ARG A 664 -22.46 13.99 -1.35
CA ARG A 664 -22.38 14.64 -2.66
C ARG A 664 -21.69 13.73 -3.68
N LEU A 665 -20.49 13.25 -3.37
CA LEU A 665 -19.71 12.37 -4.25
C LEU A 665 -20.45 11.05 -4.54
N TRP A 666 -21.13 10.48 -3.54
CA TRP A 666 -22.00 9.32 -3.72
C TRP A 666 -23.12 9.59 -4.72
N ALA A 667 -23.81 10.73 -4.60
CA ALA A 667 -24.89 11.09 -5.52
C ALA A 667 -24.38 11.27 -6.97
N GLU A 668 -23.20 11.86 -7.13
CA GLU A 668 -22.51 12.01 -8.41
C GLU A 668 -22.11 10.63 -8.99
N ALA A 669 -21.47 9.77 -8.19
CA ALA A 669 -21.07 8.43 -8.59
C ALA A 669 -22.27 7.56 -8.99
N ARG A 670 -23.37 7.61 -8.22
CA ARG A 670 -24.62 6.94 -8.57
C ARG A 670 -25.17 7.41 -9.92
N ALA A 671 -25.20 8.72 -10.16
CA ALA A 671 -25.68 9.26 -11.44
C ALA A 671 -24.78 8.84 -12.61
N GLN A 672 -23.46 8.75 -12.40
CA GLN A 672 -22.51 8.24 -13.39
C GLN A 672 -22.77 6.77 -13.71
N LEU A 673 -22.92 5.91 -12.70
CA LEU A 673 -23.27 4.50 -12.91
C LEU A 673 -24.57 4.32 -13.70
N GLU A 674 -25.61 5.08 -13.35
CA GLU A 674 -26.89 5.05 -14.07
C GLU A 674 -26.76 5.54 -15.53
N ALA A 675 -25.93 6.56 -15.77
CA ALA A 675 -25.63 7.06 -17.13
C ALA A 675 -24.86 6.05 -17.99
N MET A 676 -24.09 5.15 -17.36
CA MET A 676 -23.35 4.07 -18.03
C MET A 676 -24.20 2.82 -18.31
N GLY A 677 -25.49 2.85 -17.97
CA GLY A 677 -26.42 1.75 -18.24
C GLY A 677 -26.65 0.80 -17.07
N ALA A 678 -26.01 1.04 -15.91
CA ALA A 678 -26.26 0.26 -14.72
C ALA A 678 -27.60 0.62 -14.08
N THR A 679 -28.30 -0.37 -13.55
CA THR A 679 -29.47 -0.17 -12.69
C THR A 679 -29.01 -0.11 -11.23
N VAL A 680 -28.98 1.08 -10.64
CA VAL A 680 -28.62 1.26 -9.22
C VAL A 680 -29.89 1.27 -8.36
N VAL A 681 -30.02 0.28 -7.47
CA VAL A 681 -31.22 0.09 -6.64
C VAL A 681 -30.90 0.14 -5.15
N GLU A 682 -31.75 0.82 -4.40
CA GLU A 682 -31.70 0.76 -2.95
C GLU A 682 -32.23 -0.61 -2.50
N VAL A 683 -31.44 -1.29 -1.68
CA VAL A 683 -31.79 -2.56 -1.05
C VAL A 683 -32.07 -2.29 0.42
N PRO A 684 -33.23 -2.69 0.96
CA PRO A 684 -33.50 -2.51 2.37
C PRO A 684 -32.50 -3.32 3.20
N GLY A 685 -31.89 -2.69 4.19
CA GLY A 685 -31.13 -3.40 5.21
C GLY A 685 -32.02 -4.36 5.99
N SER A 686 -31.42 -5.41 6.55
CA SER A 686 -32.08 -6.33 7.49
C SER A 686 -31.33 -6.36 8.83
N THR A 687 -31.96 -6.91 9.87
CA THR A 687 -31.31 -7.11 11.17
C THR A 687 -30.05 -7.98 11.04
N GLU A 688 -30.13 -9.01 10.19
CA GLU A 688 -29.02 -9.90 9.89
C GLU A 688 -27.89 -9.16 9.17
N PHE A 689 -28.20 -8.32 8.18
CA PHE A 689 -27.21 -7.50 7.48
C PHE A 689 -26.51 -6.52 8.44
N SER A 690 -27.27 -5.86 9.31
CA SER A 690 -26.71 -5.00 10.36
C SER A 690 -25.82 -5.78 11.33
N ALA A 691 -26.15 -7.04 11.64
CA ALA A 691 -25.30 -7.91 12.45
C ALA A 691 -23.97 -8.24 11.75
N VAL A 692 -23.96 -8.41 10.42
CA VAL A 692 -22.71 -8.56 9.65
C VAL A 692 -21.82 -7.33 9.81
N LEU A 693 -22.39 -6.12 9.71
CA LEU A 693 -21.65 -4.88 9.86
C LEU A 693 -21.19 -4.61 11.30
N ALA A 694 -21.89 -5.16 12.29
CA ALA A 694 -21.58 -5.01 13.71
C ALA A 694 -20.62 -6.09 14.23
N GLU A 695 -20.42 -7.19 13.50
CA GLU A 695 -19.52 -8.26 13.92
C GLU A 695 -18.09 -7.71 14.09
N PRO A 696 -17.47 -7.92 15.26
CA PRO A 696 -16.13 -7.44 15.54
C PRO A 696 -15.04 -8.08 14.70
N SER A 697 -13.86 -7.46 14.74
CA SER A 697 -12.66 -8.10 14.20
C SER A 697 -12.21 -9.28 15.07
N GLY A 698 -11.66 -10.31 14.43
CA GLY A 698 -10.91 -11.37 15.11
C GLY A 698 -9.61 -10.89 15.79
N SER A 699 -9.12 -9.69 15.44
CA SER A 699 -7.80 -9.16 15.84
C SER A 699 -7.50 -9.14 17.34
N THR A 700 -8.53 -9.16 18.20
CA THR A 700 -8.33 -9.23 19.65
C THR A 700 -8.02 -10.65 20.12
N ASN A 701 -8.83 -11.64 19.78
CA ASN A 701 -8.69 -13.00 20.34
C ASN A 701 -7.98 -13.99 19.41
N GLU A 702 -7.76 -13.67 18.13
CA GLU A 702 -6.99 -14.52 17.21
C GLU A 702 -5.49 -14.18 17.23
N PHE A 703 -5.14 -12.90 17.40
CA PHE A 703 -3.78 -12.42 17.15
C PHE A 703 -2.69 -13.18 17.91
N GLN A 704 -2.86 -13.45 19.21
CA GLN A 704 -1.83 -14.18 19.95
C GLN A 704 -1.62 -15.58 19.37
N HIS A 705 -2.71 -16.32 19.12
CA HIS A 705 -2.65 -17.68 18.59
C HIS A 705 -1.98 -17.71 17.21
N ASP A 706 -2.40 -16.82 16.31
CA ASP A 706 -1.88 -16.77 14.95
C ASP A 706 -0.43 -16.26 14.91
N LEU A 707 -0.08 -15.29 15.76
CA LEU A 707 1.29 -14.79 15.89
C LEU A 707 2.22 -15.87 16.44
N ASP A 708 1.79 -16.63 17.44
CA ASP A 708 2.60 -17.72 18.02
C ASP A 708 2.93 -18.78 16.96
N ALA A 709 1.99 -19.10 16.07
CA ALA A 709 2.22 -19.98 14.92
C ALA A 709 3.25 -19.37 13.94
N TYR A 710 3.07 -18.11 13.56
CA TYR A 710 4.04 -17.42 12.69
C TYR A 710 5.45 -17.38 13.31
N ILE A 711 5.55 -17.12 14.62
CA ILE A 711 6.84 -17.06 15.33
C ILE A 711 7.55 -18.42 15.32
N ALA A 712 6.79 -19.52 15.42
CA ALA A 712 7.33 -20.86 15.36
C ALA A 712 7.86 -21.22 13.97
N ASP A 713 7.16 -20.77 12.92
CA ASP A 713 7.43 -21.20 11.54
C ASP A 713 8.40 -20.27 10.79
N HIS A 714 8.43 -18.98 11.12
CA HIS A 714 9.06 -17.96 10.26
C HIS A 714 10.00 -16.98 10.96
N LEU A 715 9.80 -16.66 12.25
CA LEU A 715 10.59 -15.63 12.92
C LEU A 715 12.06 -16.08 13.06
N ASP A 716 13.00 -15.24 12.62
CA ASP A 716 14.44 -15.53 12.72
C ASP A 716 14.81 -15.94 14.16
N PRO A 717 15.50 -17.09 14.37
CA PRO A 717 15.80 -17.63 15.69
C PRO A 717 16.59 -16.69 16.62
N ASP A 718 17.32 -15.72 16.07
CA ASP A 718 18.12 -14.76 16.85
C ASP A 718 17.29 -13.58 17.36
N VAL A 719 16.06 -13.39 16.90
CA VAL A 719 15.13 -12.38 17.42
C VAL A 719 14.70 -12.75 18.85
N ALA A 720 14.97 -11.84 19.80
CA ALA A 720 14.70 -12.06 21.22
C ALA A 720 13.22 -11.90 21.61
N ALA A 721 12.50 -10.97 20.98
CA ALA A 721 11.09 -10.68 21.27
C ALA A 721 10.16 -11.72 20.60
N ARG A 722 10.07 -12.93 21.18
CA ARG A 722 9.33 -14.08 20.61
C ARG A 722 7.95 -14.33 21.25
N SER A 723 7.40 -13.34 21.92
CA SER A 723 6.05 -13.40 22.51
C SER A 723 5.54 -11.98 22.74
N LEU A 724 4.23 -11.82 22.96
CA LEU A 724 3.67 -10.50 23.29
C LEU A 724 4.30 -9.89 24.54
N GLN A 725 4.63 -10.71 25.55
CA GLN A 725 5.40 -10.25 26.71
C GLN A 725 6.84 -9.88 26.34
N GLY A 726 7.51 -10.65 25.48
CA GLY A 726 8.84 -10.30 24.99
C GLY A 726 8.88 -8.99 24.19
N ILE A 727 7.82 -8.71 23.43
CA ILE A 727 7.64 -7.43 22.73
C ILE A 727 7.51 -6.30 23.75
N LEU A 728 6.65 -6.46 24.77
CA LEU A 728 6.51 -5.48 25.86
C LEU A 728 7.84 -5.24 26.60
N ASP A 729 8.56 -6.30 26.94
CA ASP A 729 9.83 -6.25 27.67
C ASP A 729 10.94 -5.58 26.85
N SER A 730 10.85 -5.60 25.52
CA SER A 730 11.82 -4.96 24.64
C SER A 730 11.82 -3.43 24.74
N GLY A 731 10.66 -2.82 25.05
CA GLY A 731 10.46 -1.37 24.97
C GLY A 731 10.61 -0.77 23.55
N ARG A 732 10.74 -1.61 22.53
CA ARG A 732 10.92 -1.24 21.11
C ARG A 732 9.63 -1.51 20.33
N TYR A 733 8.56 -0.88 20.73
CA TYR A 733 7.24 -0.97 20.11
C TYR A 733 6.60 0.43 20.10
N VAL A 734 5.54 0.63 19.32
CA VAL A 734 4.80 1.90 19.31
C VAL A 734 4.15 2.13 20.68
N PRO A 735 4.51 3.21 21.43
CA PRO A 735 4.06 3.38 22.81
C PRO A 735 2.53 3.34 22.99
N SER A 736 1.78 3.89 22.03
CA SER A 736 0.31 3.91 22.03
C SER A 736 -0.33 2.52 21.92
N ARG A 737 0.44 1.47 21.57
CA ARG A 737 -0.01 0.08 21.43
C ARG A 737 0.22 -0.78 22.67
N GLN A 738 0.81 -0.26 23.74
CA GLN A 738 1.11 -1.04 24.96
C GLN A 738 -0.11 -1.83 25.48
N ASN A 739 -1.26 -1.16 25.62
CA ASN A 739 -2.47 -1.80 26.13
C ASN A 739 -3.05 -2.84 25.14
N THR A 740 -2.81 -2.68 23.84
CA THR A 740 -3.17 -3.66 22.82
C THR A 740 -2.38 -4.95 23.00
N TYR A 741 -1.07 -4.87 23.25
CA TYR A 741 -0.26 -6.05 23.54
C TYR A 741 -0.70 -6.73 24.84
N ILE A 742 -0.92 -5.95 25.91
CA ILE A 742 -1.36 -6.48 27.21
C ILE A 742 -2.70 -7.21 27.09
N SER A 743 -3.69 -6.63 26.41
CA SER A 743 -5.02 -7.22 26.30
C SER A 743 -5.02 -8.50 25.46
N ARG A 744 -4.23 -8.53 24.38
CA ARG A 744 -4.10 -9.70 23.52
C ARG A 744 -3.30 -10.82 24.18
N ALA A 745 -2.27 -10.48 24.96
CA ALA A 745 -1.52 -11.45 25.77
C ALA A 745 -2.34 -12.12 26.88
N ALA A 746 -3.48 -11.51 27.25
CA ALA A 746 -4.41 -12.06 28.24
C ALA A 746 -5.42 -13.05 27.64
N VAL A 747 -5.46 -13.20 26.31
CA VAL A 747 -6.37 -14.12 25.64
C VAL A 747 -5.87 -15.55 25.86
N THR A 748 -6.71 -16.37 26.45
CA THR A 748 -6.40 -17.79 26.67
C THR A 748 -6.77 -18.62 25.45
N GLU A 749 -6.14 -19.78 25.30
CA GLU A 749 -6.53 -20.75 24.26
C GLU A 749 -8.02 -21.15 24.37
N GLU A 750 -8.59 -21.22 25.58
CA GLU A 750 -10.03 -21.47 25.77
C GLU A 750 -10.86 -20.32 25.18
N THR A 751 -10.45 -19.07 25.39
CA THR A 751 -11.10 -17.88 24.81
C THR A 751 -10.99 -17.87 23.28
N TYR A 752 -9.80 -18.20 22.74
CA TYR A 752 -9.59 -18.35 21.30
C TYR A 752 -10.52 -19.42 20.73
N GLN A 753 -10.51 -20.65 21.26
CA GLN A 753 -11.34 -21.75 20.76
C GLN A 753 -12.83 -21.46 20.86
N ALA A 754 -13.29 -20.83 21.94
CA ALA A 754 -14.69 -20.44 22.10
C ALA A 754 -15.13 -19.35 21.12
N TRP A 755 -14.20 -18.53 20.59
CA TRP A 755 -14.51 -17.45 19.66
C TRP A 755 -14.21 -17.79 18.20
N ALA A 756 -12.97 -18.14 17.89
CA ALA A 756 -12.44 -18.35 16.54
C ALA A 756 -12.14 -19.83 16.23
N GLY A 757 -12.34 -20.74 17.18
CA GLY A 757 -12.28 -22.18 16.91
C GLY A 757 -13.35 -22.65 15.92
N PRO A 758 -13.33 -23.93 15.50
CA PRO A 758 -14.26 -24.47 14.49
C PRO A 758 -15.75 -24.31 14.84
N GLU A 759 -16.09 -24.29 16.14
CA GLU A 759 -17.45 -24.07 16.66
C GLU A 759 -17.59 -22.71 17.37
N GLY A 760 -16.60 -21.84 17.21
CA GLY A 760 -16.53 -20.55 17.89
C GLY A 760 -17.57 -19.56 17.37
N THR A 761 -17.96 -18.61 18.24
CA THR A 761 -19.03 -17.66 17.91
C THR A 761 -18.68 -16.72 16.75
N HIS A 762 -17.41 -16.31 16.59
CA HIS A 762 -16.93 -15.52 15.45
C HIS A 762 -17.01 -16.33 14.16
N THR A 763 -16.49 -17.56 14.18
CA THR A 763 -16.51 -18.47 13.02
C THR A 763 -17.93 -18.68 12.49
N ILE A 764 -18.90 -18.87 13.40
CA ILE A 764 -20.31 -18.99 13.06
C ILE A 764 -20.87 -17.66 12.52
N ALA A 765 -20.50 -16.52 13.11
CA ALA A 765 -20.93 -15.20 12.66
C ALA A 765 -20.42 -14.89 11.25
N LEU A 766 -19.16 -15.18 10.92
CA LEU A 766 -18.60 -15.00 9.58
C LEU A 766 -19.32 -15.89 8.55
N ALA A 767 -19.54 -17.17 8.89
CA ALA A 767 -20.27 -18.09 8.02
C ALA A 767 -21.72 -17.62 7.77
N THR A 768 -22.38 -17.10 8.81
CA THR A 768 -23.74 -16.54 8.72
C THR A 768 -23.75 -15.23 7.93
N GLY A 769 -22.76 -14.38 8.13
CA GLY A 769 -22.63 -13.11 7.44
C GLY A 769 -22.45 -13.30 5.95
N LYS A 770 -21.61 -14.27 5.56
CA LYS A 770 -21.48 -14.71 4.17
C LYS A 770 -22.81 -15.12 3.56
N GLN A 771 -23.55 -16.02 4.21
CA GLN A 771 -24.87 -16.48 3.72
C GLN A 771 -25.86 -15.32 3.60
N THR A 772 -25.83 -14.38 4.54
CA THR A 772 -26.69 -13.19 4.56
C THR A 772 -26.41 -12.31 3.35
N VAL A 773 -25.14 -11.98 3.09
CA VAL A 773 -24.76 -11.12 1.97
C VAL A 773 -24.99 -11.82 0.62
N THR A 774 -24.71 -13.13 0.51
CA THR A 774 -25.05 -13.92 -0.69
C THR A 774 -26.55 -13.89 -0.94
N GLY A 775 -27.37 -14.16 0.08
CA GLY A 775 -28.83 -14.13 -0.03
C GLY A 775 -29.37 -12.75 -0.41
N MET A 776 -28.73 -11.69 0.05
CA MET A 776 -29.06 -10.31 -0.34
C MET A 776 -28.75 -10.03 -1.81
N LEU A 777 -27.57 -10.44 -2.30
CA LEU A 777 -27.20 -10.32 -3.71
C LEU A 777 -28.15 -11.11 -4.61
N ASP A 778 -28.39 -12.38 -4.29
CA ASP A 778 -29.19 -13.28 -5.11
C ASP A 778 -30.69 -12.95 -5.05
N GLY A 779 -31.20 -12.60 -3.86
CA GLY A 779 -32.61 -12.26 -3.66
C GLY A 779 -33.04 -10.98 -4.39
N ASN A 780 -32.09 -10.10 -4.71
CA ASN A 780 -32.32 -8.84 -5.41
C ASN A 780 -31.81 -8.83 -6.86
N ASP A 781 -31.25 -9.96 -7.35
CA ASP A 781 -30.67 -10.09 -8.70
C ASP A 781 -29.60 -9.02 -8.95
N LEU A 782 -28.61 -8.98 -8.05
CA LEU A 782 -27.51 -7.99 -8.07
C LEU A 782 -26.20 -8.62 -8.55
N ASP A 783 -25.44 -7.86 -9.33
CA ASP A 783 -24.07 -8.17 -9.71
C ASP A 783 -23.08 -7.74 -8.62
N ALA A 784 -23.35 -6.62 -7.94
CA ALA A 784 -22.54 -6.11 -6.83
C ALA A 784 -23.36 -5.28 -5.83
N LEU A 785 -22.82 -5.13 -4.62
CA LEU A 785 -23.18 -4.04 -3.71
C LEU A 785 -22.17 -2.90 -3.84
N ILE A 786 -22.63 -1.65 -3.72
CA ILE A 786 -21.75 -0.48 -3.65
C ILE A 786 -22.04 0.40 -2.45
N TYR A 787 -20.99 1.06 -1.96
CA TYR A 787 -21.05 2.01 -0.84
C TYR A 787 -19.77 2.85 -0.78
N PRO A 788 -19.79 4.06 -0.18
CA PRO A 788 -18.56 4.79 0.09
C PRO A 788 -17.63 3.98 1.01
N SER A 789 -16.36 3.82 0.60
CA SER A 789 -15.34 3.13 1.41
C SER A 789 -15.03 3.88 2.72
N GLY A 790 -15.22 5.20 2.72
CA GLY A 790 -14.94 6.06 3.86
C GLY A 790 -15.38 7.49 3.62
N THR A 791 -14.85 8.40 4.43
CA THR A 791 -15.00 9.85 4.28
C THR A 791 -13.62 10.48 4.13
N PRO A 792 -13.49 11.77 3.76
CA PRO A 792 -12.19 12.44 3.68
C PRO A 792 -11.39 12.28 4.97
N TYR A 793 -10.32 11.48 4.97
CA TYR A 793 -9.54 11.12 6.17
C TYR A 793 -10.39 10.63 7.36
N GLY A 794 -11.48 9.92 7.08
CA GLY A 794 -12.33 9.29 8.07
C GLY A 794 -12.92 7.98 7.55
N THR A 795 -13.61 7.26 8.42
CA THR A 795 -14.34 6.04 8.05
C THR A 795 -15.81 6.37 7.84
N GLN A 796 -16.56 5.47 7.20
CA GLN A 796 -18.00 5.59 7.05
C GLN A 796 -18.68 4.50 7.90
N GLY A 797 -19.04 4.84 9.14
CA GLY A 797 -19.59 3.89 10.10
C GLY A 797 -18.74 2.62 10.20
N THR A 798 -19.39 1.47 10.07
CA THR A 798 -18.73 0.15 10.02
C THR A 798 -18.70 -0.44 8.61
N ASN A 799 -18.85 0.34 7.54
CA ASN A 799 -18.85 -0.17 6.15
C ASN A 799 -17.66 -1.08 5.84
N MET A 800 -16.47 -0.72 6.34
CA MET A 800 -15.24 -1.48 6.19
C MET A 800 -15.36 -2.95 6.65
N ARG A 801 -16.35 -3.28 7.48
CA ARG A 801 -16.59 -4.61 8.02
C ARG A 801 -17.29 -5.57 7.05
N LEU A 802 -18.01 -5.08 6.05
CA LEU A 802 -18.84 -5.94 5.22
C LEU A 802 -18.05 -7.04 4.50
N SER A 803 -16.99 -6.67 3.78
CA SER A 803 -16.13 -7.64 3.08
C SER A 803 -15.39 -8.58 4.04
N PRO A 804 -14.68 -8.11 5.09
CA PRO A 804 -14.04 -8.99 6.06
C PRO A 804 -14.99 -9.94 6.78
N ASN A 805 -16.21 -9.50 7.12
CA ASN A 805 -17.16 -10.30 7.89
C ASN A 805 -17.97 -11.27 7.02
N SER A 806 -17.97 -11.09 5.70
CA SER A 806 -18.53 -12.05 4.74
C SER A 806 -17.45 -12.94 4.09
N GLY A 807 -16.19 -12.52 4.15
CA GLY A 807 -15.07 -13.14 3.44
C GLY A 807 -15.05 -12.85 1.93
N MET A 808 -15.99 -12.05 1.43
CA MET A 808 -16.20 -11.74 0.02
C MET A 808 -15.22 -10.68 -0.50
N PRO A 809 -14.98 -10.61 -1.82
CA PRO A 809 -14.07 -9.64 -2.39
C PRO A 809 -14.66 -8.23 -2.43
N ALA A 810 -13.79 -7.24 -2.29
CA ALA A 810 -14.11 -5.83 -2.48
C ALA A 810 -13.04 -5.12 -3.31
N VAL A 811 -13.47 -4.27 -4.24
CA VAL A 811 -12.63 -3.37 -5.03
C VAL A 811 -13.05 -1.94 -4.72
N THR A 812 -12.13 -1.14 -4.21
CA THR A 812 -12.36 0.29 -3.99
C THR A 812 -11.67 1.10 -5.09
N VAL A 813 -12.36 2.10 -5.65
CA VAL A 813 -11.85 2.99 -6.71
C VAL A 813 -12.19 4.45 -6.41
N PRO A 814 -11.34 5.43 -6.78
CA PRO A 814 -11.63 6.84 -6.58
C PRO A 814 -12.97 7.27 -7.17
N MET A 815 -13.81 7.94 -6.36
CA MET A 815 -15.09 8.51 -6.81
C MET A 815 -15.11 10.05 -6.79
N GLY A 816 -14.00 10.67 -6.40
CA GLY A 816 -13.76 12.09 -6.45
C GLY A 816 -13.11 12.64 -5.19
N GLN A 817 -13.11 13.96 -5.06
CA GLN A 817 -12.43 14.68 -3.98
C GLN A 817 -13.33 15.73 -3.31
N ALA A 818 -12.97 16.11 -2.09
CA ALA A 818 -13.46 17.33 -1.46
C ALA A 818 -13.08 18.55 -2.30
N SER A 819 -14.07 19.39 -2.62
CA SER A 819 -13.89 20.63 -3.35
C SER A 819 -13.16 21.70 -2.51
N SER A 820 -12.70 22.76 -3.17
CA SER A 820 -12.05 23.91 -2.51
C SER A 820 -12.90 24.62 -1.43
N THR A 821 -14.22 24.41 -1.45
CA THR A 821 -15.16 24.99 -0.48
C THR A 821 -15.53 24.03 0.66
N GLU A 822 -15.08 22.78 0.60
CA GLU A 822 -15.34 21.76 1.61
C GLU A 822 -14.14 21.62 2.56
N ALA A 823 -14.37 21.04 3.73
CA ALA A 823 -13.30 20.71 4.65
C ALA A 823 -12.35 19.70 4.00
N ARG A 824 -11.05 19.82 4.29
CA ARG A 824 -10.00 18.92 3.76
C ARG A 824 -9.99 18.91 2.22
N ALA A 825 -10.02 20.10 1.60
CA ALA A 825 -9.99 20.26 0.15
C ALA A 825 -8.90 19.38 -0.51
N GLY A 826 -9.25 18.70 -1.59
CA GLY A 826 -8.39 17.74 -2.29
C GLY A 826 -8.31 16.35 -1.67
N ALA A 827 -8.91 16.12 -0.50
CA ALA A 827 -9.01 14.79 0.10
C ALA A 827 -9.92 13.87 -0.72
N GLY A 828 -9.45 12.66 -0.99
CA GLY A 828 -10.16 11.66 -1.77
C GLY A 828 -11.27 10.95 -1.01
N VAL A 829 -12.25 10.48 -1.77
CA VAL A 829 -13.19 9.44 -1.32
C VAL A 829 -13.30 8.41 -2.45
N ASN A 830 -13.41 7.13 -2.05
CA ASN A 830 -13.60 6.04 -2.99
C ASN A 830 -15.01 5.44 -2.90
N LEU A 831 -15.43 4.86 -4.02
CA LEU A 831 -16.57 3.96 -4.13
C LEU A 831 -16.07 2.52 -4.00
N GLU A 832 -16.66 1.76 -3.08
CA GLU A 832 -16.40 0.34 -2.92
C GLU A 832 -17.43 -0.48 -3.69
N PHE A 833 -16.95 -1.48 -4.43
CA PHE A 833 -17.76 -2.54 -5.01
C PHE A 833 -17.49 -3.82 -4.23
N LEU A 834 -18.53 -4.50 -3.78
CA LEU A 834 -18.47 -5.82 -3.15
C LEU A 834 -19.18 -6.85 -4.03
N GLY A 835 -18.46 -7.94 -4.32
CA GLY A 835 -18.92 -9.02 -5.20
C GLY A 835 -19.18 -10.32 -4.45
N ARG A 836 -19.50 -11.39 -5.19
CA ARG A 836 -19.59 -12.74 -4.65
C ARG A 836 -18.19 -13.32 -4.43
N ASP A 837 -18.13 -14.37 -3.61
CA ASP A 837 -16.94 -15.21 -3.48
C ASP A 837 -16.41 -15.65 -4.85
N PHE A 838 -15.12 -15.40 -5.08
CA PHE A 838 -14.39 -15.77 -6.30
C PHE A 838 -14.85 -15.06 -7.59
N ASP A 839 -15.69 -14.02 -7.49
CA ASP A 839 -16.16 -13.19 -8.62
C ASP A 839 -15.29 -11.93 -8.83
N GLU A 840 -14.02 -11.92 -8.37
CA GLU A 840 -13.12 -10.78 -8.51
C GLU A 840 -12.99 -10.29 -9.95
N GLY A 841 -13.03 -11.20 -10.94
CA GLY A 841 -13.01 -10.82 -12.36
C GLY A 841 -14.18 -9.91 -12.74
N ALA A 842 -15.41 -10.33 -12.46
CA ALA A 842 -16.59 -9.50 -12.73
C ALA A 842 -16.55 -8.19 -11.95
N LEU A 843 -16.11 -8.23 -10.69
CA LEU A 843 -16.00 -7.06 -9.82
C LEU A 843 -14.98 -6.04 -10.34
N LEU A 844 -13.81 -6.52 -10.81
CA LEU A 844 -12.79 -5.71 -11.46
C LEU A 844 -13.30 -5.10 -12.76
N GLY A 845 -14.10 -5.84 -13.55
CA GLY A 845 -14.73 -5.30 -14.76
C GLY A 845 -15.66 -4.11 -14.47
N LEU A 846 -16.53 -4.22 -13.45
CA LEU A 846 -17.41 -3.13 -13.03
C LEU A 846 -16.62 -1.91 -12.55
N ALA A 847 -15.60 -2.14 -11.72
CA ALA A 847 -14.72 -1.09 -11.22
C ALA A 847 -13.91 -0.41 -12.34
N TYR A 848 -13.42 -1.20 -13.30
CA TYR A 848 -12.68 -0.72 -14.47
C TYR A 848 -13.55 0.17 -15.34
N ALA A 849 -14.78 -0.26 -15.68
CA ALA A 849 -15.70 0.57 -16.44
C ALA A 849 -15.92 1.93 -15.75
N PHE A 850 -16.20 1.92 -14.44
CA PHE A 850 -16.37 3.15 -13.66
C PHE A 850 -15.13 4.04 -13.69
N GLU A 851 -13.94 3.46 -13.46
CA GLU A 851 -12.66 4.17 -13.53
C GLU A 851 -12.46 4.82 -14.91
N GLN A 852 -12.60 4.06 -16.00
CA GLN A 852 -12.39 4.54 -17.37
C GLN A 852 -13.33 5.68 -17.76
N ALA A 853 -14.58 5.64 -17.29
CA ALA A 853 -15.56 6.69 -17.57
C ALA A 853 -15.34 7.98 -16.77
N THR A 854 -14.64 7.91 -15.63
CA THR A 854 -14.61 9.01 -14.66
C THR A 854 -13.24 9.61 -14.43
N GLN A 855 -12.18 8.79 -14.40
CA GLN A 855 -10.78 9.20 -14.22
C GLN A 855 -10.59 10.13 -13.01
N HIS A 856 -11.25 9.82 -11.88
CA HIS A 856 -11.26 10.66 -10.68
C HIS A 856 -9.92 10.78 -9.95
N ARG A 857 -8.99 9.86 -10.18
CA ARG A 857 -7.66 9.92 -9.59
C ARG A 857 -6.92 11.17 -10.09
N VAL A 858 -6.27 11.88 -9.18
CA VAL A 858 -5.35 12.99 -9.51
C VAL A 858 -4.02 12.73 -8.83
N ALA A 859 -2.89 12.90 -9.53
CA ALA A 859 -1.57 12.77 -8.91
C ALA A 859 -1.34 13.85 -7.82
N PRO A 860 -0.70 13.53 -6.68
CA PRO A 860 -0.45 14.52 -5.64
C PRO A 860 0.59 15.56 -6.12
N PRO A 861 0.31 16.86 -6.01
CA PRO A 861 1.06 17.91 -6.71
C PRO A 861 2.48 18.14 -6.19
N LEU A 862 2.79 17.69 -4.96
CA LEU A 862 4.10 17.90 -4.33
C LEU A 862 5.16 16.88 -4.72
N TYR A 863 4.78 15.84 -5.49
CA TYR A 863 5.64 14.69 -5.81
C TYR A 863 5.78 14.47 -7.33
N GLY A 864 6.01 15.57 -8.06
CA GLY A 864 6.17 15.56 -9.52
C GLY A 864 7.45 14.89 -10.02
N PRO A 865 7.77 15.01 -11.33
CA PRO A 865 9.02 14.49 -11.90
C PRO A 865 10.25 15.08 -11.19
N LEU A 866 11.31 14.28 -11.08
CA LEU A 866 12.60 14.78 -10.63
C LEU A 866 13.25 15.60 -11.76
N PRO A 867 14.04 16.66 -11.44
CA PRO A 867 14.87 17.31 -12.44
C PRO A 867 15.84 16.32 -13.08
N GLU A 868 16.00 16.40 -14.40
CA GLU A 868 17.00 15.62 -15.17
C GLU A 868 18.45 15.88 -14.72
#